data_AF-A0AAV9B0V5-F1
#
_entry.id   AF-A0AAV9B0V5-F1
#
_cell.length_a   1.000
_cell.length_b   1.000
_cell.length_c   1.000
_cell.angle_alpha   90.00
_cell.angle_beta   90.00
_cell.angle_gamma   90.00
#
_symmetry.space_group_name_H-M   'P 1'
#
loop_
_entity.id
_entity.type
_entity.pdbx_description
1 polymer ?
#
loop_
_entity_poly.entity_id
_entity_poly.type
_entity_poly.pdbx_seq_one_letter_code
_entity_poly.pdbx_strand_id
1 'polypeptide(L)'
;MAERGGGGGGRRGGRGGGRGRGGGGGRGRGGGGGGRPAPPAAPPSMQPSLATELEKKLTLKVSERGESSSSSAAPPAMAMMATGPTGAPPPPASSKEYRVPSRPGYGTVGQKCMVRANHFLVQLTEKDLHHYDVAITPEVISRGVNRAVIAELIKLHRQSHLGGRLPVYDGRKGLYTAGPLPFKSKQFVIKLPENDGRATVKKDRDFKVTIQLVGQADMHHLQQFLIGRQFDVPQETIQALDVVLRQSPSNRFTVVGRSFFSAAQRADIGDGCEFWRGFYQSLRPTQMGLSLNIDISATAFFKPVLVTQFIAEFLFVRDASKPLSDTDRLKVKKVLRGLSVETTHVRSCKRRYRISGVSPQPMKQIMFTDENGQNLSVVQYFKNKYNIVLQHLNWPCLQAGSDSKPTFLPMEICRIAEGQRYSKKLNEQQVTKILKATCVRPHDREMNIIKVVDENQFKNDEYAVEFGMKIMDGLTSLEARVLQPPMLRYSQAGKESTCRPSVGQWNLIQKKMVNGGRVDTWACINFSRENNNAVNMFCGGLVQMCNNVGMVFNPNPVLPTILCPPRNVERELFDIHSKSTARFAEKGVQGQPIQLLIVILPEASGLYGRIKRICETELGIVSQCCKPKNIRKMSNQYFENVAMKINVKVGGRNMVLDDALCRRIPLVSDRPTIIFGADVTHPQPGEDSSPSIAAVVASMDWPEITKYRGLVSAQPHRQEMIEDLFTESVDPKKGPVTGGMIRELLVAFFRSTGQKPHRIIFYRDGVSEGQFNQVLLYEMTAIRKACASLEKGYLPPVTFVVVQKRHHTRLFPANHGDRRSTDRSGNILPGTVVDRTICHPTEFDFYLCSHAGIQGTSRPAHYHVLYDENRFTADALQVLTNNLCYTYARCTRSVSIVPPAYYAHLAAFRARYYIEGDASDSASRSGTGSGGEVRPLPKIKENVKDVMFFC
;
A
#
# COMPACT_ATOMS: atom_id res chain seq x y z
N MET A 1 -52.79 -27.03 32.35
CA MET A 1 -52.22 -27.31 33.68
C MET A 1 -51.44 -26.06 34.08
N ALA A 2 -52.12 -25.05 34.66
CA ALA A 2 -52.33 -24.82 36.11
C ALA A 2 -51.01 -24.41 36.80
N GLU A 3 -50.81 -23.37 37.61
CA GLU A 3 -51.56 -22.24 38.23
C GLU A 3 -50.44 -21.27 38.76
N ARG A 4 -50.52 -19.93 38.65
CA ARG A 4 -51.05 -18.90 39.59
C ARG A 4 -50.53 -18.85 41.04
N GLY A 5 -50.21 -17.61 41.48
CA GLY A 5 -50.20 -17.09 42.86
C GLY A 5 -48.90 -16.33 43.23
N GLY A 6 -48.83 -15.11 43.79
CA GLY A 6 -49.83 -14.14 44.29
C GLY A 6 -49.23 -13.30 45.45
N GLY A 7 -49.47 -11.98 45.47
CA GLY A 7 -49.46 -11.04 46.63
C GLY A 7 -48.10 -10.61 47.24
N GLY A 8 -47.89 -9.39 47.78
CA GLY A 8 -48.73 -8.19 48.00
C GLY A 8 -48.09 -7.24 49.04
N GLY A 9 -48.35 -5.92 48.91
CA GLY A 9 -48.30 -4.86 49.96
C GLY A 9 -46.93 -4.38 50.49
N GLY A 10 -46.67 -3.12 50.86
CA GLY A 10 -47.44 -1.88 50.89
C GLY A 10 -46.71 -0.73 51.65
N ARG A 11 -47.00 0.51 51.21
CA ARG A 11 -47.06 1.82 51.94
C ARG A 11 -45.83 2.52 52.57
N ARG A 12 -45.69 3.79 52.13
CA ARG A 12 -45.54 5.10 52.86
C ARG A 12 -44.44 5.20 53.92
N GLY A 13 -43.61 6.25 53.99
CA GLY A 13 -43.61 7.58 53.38
C GLY A 13 -42.70 8.51 54.20
N GLY A 14 -42.47 9.75 53.77
CA GLY A 14 -41.89 10.81 54.63
C GLY A 14 -40.93 11.77 53.94
N ARG A 15 -41.30 13.05 53.98
CA ARG A 15 -40.64 14.25 53.41
C ARG A 15 -39.60 14.86 54.35
N GLY A 16 -38.75 15.71 53.78
CA GLY A 16 -38.09 16.87 54.41
C GLY A 16 -36.57 16.74 54.41
N GLY A 17 -35.74 17.71 54.02
CA GLY A 17 -35.93 19.14 53.74
C GLY A 17 -34.76 19.92 54.35
N GLY A 18 -34.16 20.86 53.58
CA GLY A 18 -33.21 21.88 54.06
C GLY A 18 -31.72 21.50 53.93
N ARG A 19 -30.92 22.06 53.01
CA ARG A 19 -30.31 23.43 52.95
C ARG A 19 -29.35 23.76 54.10
N GLY A 20 -28.08 24.01 53.79
CA GLY A 20 -27.14 24.70 54.67
C GLY A 20 -25.70 24.69 54.15
N ARG A 21 -25.07 25.86 54.02
CA ARG A 21 -23.77 26.16 53.38
C ARG A 21 -22.61 26.23 54.39
N GLY A 22 -21.39 26.09 53.86
CA GLY A 22 -20.12 26.64 54.39
C GLY A 22 -19.44 25.75 55.43
N GLY A 23 -18.12 25.57 55.51
CA GLY A 23 -16.95 26.20 54.90
C GLY A 23 -15.82 26.15 55.95
N GLY A 24 -14.58 25.80 55.57
CA GLY A 24 -13.39 26.01 56.44
C GLY A 24 -12.54 24.77 56.72
N GLY A 25 -11.25 24.87 56.41
CA GLY A 25 -10.26 23.78 56.39
C GLY A 25 -9.80 23.22 57.75
N GLY A 26 -9.06 22.11 57.67
CA GLY A 26 -8.31 21.55 58.80
C GLY A 26 -7.84 20.12 58.52
N ARG A 27 -6.53 19.91 58.50
CA ARG A 27 -5.83 18.66 58.12
C ARG A 27 -6.11 17.51 59.10
N GLY A 28 -6.24 16.28 58.59
CA GLY A 28 -6.20 15.05 59.39
C GLY A 28 -6.17 13.79 58.53
N ARG A 29 -5.19 12.92 58.78
CA ARG A 29 -4.89 11.68 58.06
C ARG A 29 -5.98 10.61 58.22
N GLY A 30 -6.14 9.78 57.17
CA GLY A 30 -6.42 8.35 57.32
C GLY A 30 -7.72 7.82 56.72
N GLY A 31 -7.59 6.96 55.70
CA GLY A 31 -8.41 5.75 55.55
C GLY A 31 -9.65 5.80 54.64
N GLY A 32 -9.58 5.08 53.52
CA GLY A 32 -10.72 4.31 52.99
C GLY A 32 -11.65 5.02 51.98
N GLY A 33 -11.45 4.75 50.69
CA GLY A 33 -12.42 5.11 49.65
C GLY A 33 -12.25 4.22 48.42
N GLY A 34 -13.19 3.30 48.22
CA GLY A 34 -13.21 2.30 47.17
C GLY A 34 -13.10 2.89 45.76
N GLY A 35 -12.07 2.44 45.04
CA GLY A 35 -11.89 2.73 43.63
C GLY A 35 -12.83 1.88 42.77
N ARG A 36 -13.68 2.55 41.99
CA ARG A 36 -14.30 1.99 40.78
C ARG A 36 -13.21 1.38 39.89
N PRO A 37 -13.44 0.22 39.24
CA PRO A 37 -12.44 -0.37 38.36
C PRO A 37 -12.18 0.57 37.18
N ALA A 38 -10.93 1.00 37.04
CA ALA A 38 -10.45 1.76 35.90
C ALA A 38 -10.63 0.93 34.61
N PRO A 39 -11.04 1.55 33.49
CA PRO A 39 -11.13 0.85 32.21
C PRO A 39 -9.73 0.38 31.78
N PRO A 40 -9.59 -0.84 31.22
CA PRO A 40 -8.29 -1.39 30.88
C PRO A 40 -7.58 -0.50 29.85
N ALA A 41 -6.35 -0.11 30.18
CA ALA A 41 -5.50 0.74 29.35
C ALA A 41 -5.30 0.14 27.95
N ALA A 42 -5.49 0.97 26.92
CA ALA A 42 -5.26 0.60 25.53
C ALA A 42 -3.80 0.13 25.32
N PRO A 43 -3.57 -0.98 24.60
CA PRO A 43 -2.23 -1.49 24.35
C PRO A 43 -1.43 -0.54 23.42
N PRO A 44 -0.09 -0.50 23.56
CA PRO A 44 0.75 0.36 22.74
C PRO A 44 0.69 -0.05 21.26
N SER A 45 0.64 0.97 20.42
CA SER A 45 0.35 0.97 19.00
C SER A 45 1.21 0.02 18.13
N MET A 46 0.54 -0.78 17.29
CA MET A 46 1.09 -1.39 16.06
C MET A 46 1.32 -0.32 14.95
N GLN A 47 1.83 0.85 15.33
CA GLN A 47 1.92 2.03 14.48
C GLN A 47 2.89 1.96 13.28
N PRO A 48 3.98 1.15 13.24
CA PRO A 48 4.85 1.17 12.06
C PRO A 48 4.12 0.75 10.79
N SER A 49 3.24 -0.25 10.88
CA SER A 49 2.49 -0.73 9.72
C SER A 49 1.49 0.31 9.18
N LEU A 50 0.72 0.96 10.05
CA LEU A 50 -0.26 1.98 9.63
C LEU A 50 0.40 3.25 9.08
N ALA A 51 1.52 3.69 9.66
CA ALA A 51 2.24 4.87 9.18
C ALA A 51 2.84 4.61 7.79
N THR A 52 3.51 3.47 7.60
CA THR A 52 4.12 3.10 6.32
C THR A 52 3.08 2.68 5.25
N GLU A 53 1.93 2.12 5.66
CA GLU A 53 0.80 1.84 4.75
C GLU A 53 0.13 3.13 4.23
N LEU A 54 0.13 4.21 5.02
CA LEU A 54 -0.34 5.52 4.56
C LEU A 54 0.72 6.26 3.73
N GLU A 55 2.02 6.11 4.05
CA GLU A 55 3.13 6.64 3.22
C GLU A 55 3.00 6.17 1.75
N LYS A 56 2.66 4.89 1.51
CA LYS A 56 2.36 4.39 0.15
C LYS A 56 1.10 5.03 -0.44
N LYS A 57 -0.01 5.19 0.32
CA LYS A 57 -1.25 5.84 -0.18
C LYS A 57 -1.07 7.31 -0.58
N LEU A 58 -0.26 8.06 0.16
CA LEU A 58 -0.02 9.48 -0.08
C LEU A 58 0.90 9.73 -1.29
N THR A 59 1.72 8.74 -1.66
CA THR A 59 2.77 8.90 -2.68
C THR A 59 2.48 8.17 -3.99
N LEU A 60 1.54 7.22 -4.04
CA LEU A 60 1.20 6.48 -5.27
C LEU A 60 0.81 7.43 -6.42
N LYS A 61 1.59 7.38 -7.51
CA LYS A 61 1.12 7.59 -8.87
C LYS A 61 0.58 6.25 -9.35
N VAL A 62 -0.67 6.22 -9.81
CA VAL A 62 -1.14 5.14 -10.68
C VAL A 62 -0.30 5.24 -11.95
N SER A 63 0.40 4.18 -12.33
CA SER A 63 1.07 4.11 -13.62
C SER A 63 -0.01 4.21 -14.71
N GLU A 64 0.01 5.28 -15.50
CA GLU A 64 -0.87 5.47 -16.67
C GLU A 64 -0.16 5.12 -17.99
N ARG A 65 0.79 4.18 -17.98
CA ARG A 65 1.40 3.65 -19.21
C ARG A 65 0.96 2.20 -19.43
N GLY A 66 -0.27 2.05 -19.90
CA GLY A 66 -0.60 1.00 -20.85
C GLY A 66 -0.51 1.63 -22.23
N GLU A 67 0.64 1.48 -22.88
CA GLU A 67 0.82 1.84 -24.29
C GLU A 67 0.44 0.62 -25.12
N SER A 68 -0.74 0.63 -25.76
CA SER A 68 -1.02 -0.19 -26.93
C SER A 68 -0.59 0.61 -28.16
N SER A 69 0.67 0.52 -28.54
CA SER A 69 1.15 1.06 -29.81
C SER A 69 0.81 0.07 -30.94
N SER A 70 -0.36 0.23 -31.56
CA SER A 70 -0.61 -0.29 -32.90
C SER A 70 0.05 0.65 -33.91
N SER A 71 1.28 0.33 -34.33
CA SER A 71 1.89 0.94 -35.52
C SER A 71 2.45 -0.17 -36.39
N SER A 72 1.71 -0.49 -37.45
CA SER A 72 2.16 -1.26 -38.59
C SER A 72 3.27 -0.48 -39.31
N ALA A 73 4.50 -0.99 -39.25
CA ALA A 73 5.55 -0.63 -40.19
C ALA A 73 6.29 -1.91 -40.58
N ALA A 74 6.15 -2.32 -41.84
CA ALA A 74 6.85 -3.45 -42.42
C ALA A 74 8.37 -3.18 -42.45
N PRO A 75 9.23 -4.17 -42.16
CA PRO A 75 10.67 -4.03 -42.34
C PRO A 75 11.06 -4.19 -43.83
N PRO A 76 12.11 -3.49 -44.30
CA PRO A 76 12.61 -3.64 -45.66
C PRO A 76 13.35 -4.96 -45.84
N ALA A 77 13.17 -5.55 -47.02
CA ALA A 77 13.83 -6.77 -47.47
C ALA A 77 15.34 -6.56 -47.66
N MET A 78 16.15 -7.52 -47.19
CA MET A 78 17.49 -7.77 -47.71
C MET A 78 17.78 -9.27 -47.83
N ALA A 79 17.89 -9.67 -49.10
CA ALA A 79 18.66 -10.74 -49.75
C ALA A 79 19.04 -12.06 -49.01
N MET A 80 18.72 -13.14 -49.73
CA MET A 80 19.03 -14.55 -49.49
C MET A 80 20.53 -14.88 -49.63
N MET A 81 21.02 -15.84 -48.85
CA MET A 81 21.87 -16.94 -49.35
C MET A 81 21.56 -18.25 -48.59
N ALA A 82 21.44 -19.34 -49.37
CA ALA A 82 21.08 -20.71 -48.98
C ALA A 82 22.31 -21.50 -48.43
N THR A 83 22.32 -22.72 -47.85
CA THR A 83 21.56 -23.99 -47.95
C THR A 83 21.92 -24.95 -46.76
N GLY A 84 21.02 -25.85 -46.31
CA GLY A 84 21.37 -27.11 -45.61
C GLY A 84 20.35 -27.63 -44.55
N PRO A 85 20.05 -28.95 -44.41
CA PRO A 85 18.67 -29.42 -44.17
C PRO A 85 18.31 -29.99 -42.78
N THR A 86 17.00 -29.94 -42.51
CA THR A 86 16.14 -30.86 -41.73
C THR A 86 16.36 -31.04 -40.22
N GLY A 87 15.55 -30.30 -39.45
CA GLY A 87 15.05 -30.70 -38.14
C GLY A 87 13.71 -29.99 -37.90
N ALA A 88 12.61 -30.73 -37.83
CA ALA A 88 11.27 -30.16 -37.70
C ALA A 88 11.20 -29.25 -36.46
N PRO A 89 10.74 -27.98 -36.57
CA PRO A 89 10.49 -27.16 -35.41
C PRO A 89 9.31 -27.75 -34.61
N PRO A 90 9.36 -27.77 -33.27
CA PRO A 90 8.21 -28.14 -32.46
C PRO A 90 7.04 -27.19 -32.80
N PRO A 91 5.78 -27.66 -32.78
CA PRO A 91 4.66 -26.84 -33.17
C PRO A 91 4.61 -25.58 -32.28
N PRO A 92 4.27 -24.41 -32.85
CA PRO A 92 4.16 -23.19 -32.08
C PRO A 92 3.16 -23.41 -30.94
N ALA A 93 3.57 -23.03 -29.73
CA ALA A 93 2.72 -23.03 -28.56
C ALA A 93 1.43 -22.27 -28.90
N SER A 94 0.34 -23.02 -29.02
CA SER A 94 -1.01 -22.53 -29.28
C SER A 94 -1.30 -21.30 -28.42
N SER A 95 -1.62 -20.17 -29.06
CA SER A 95 -2.17 -18.94 -28.49
C SER A 95 -3.60 -19.15 -27.97
N LYS A 96 -3.79 -20.14 -27.09
CA LYS A 96 -5.04 -20.26 -26.34
C LYS A 96 -5.01 -19.17 -25.28
N GLU A 97 -5.82 -18.14 -25.47
CA GLU A 97 -6.14 -17.18 -24.42
C GLU A 97 -6.49 -17.95 -23.14
N TYR A 98 -5.72 -17.69 -22.10
CA TYR A 98 -5.94 -18.33 -20.82
C TYR A 98 -7.17 -17.69 -20.17
N ARG A 99 -8.22 -18.48 -19.97
CA ARG A 99 -9.46 -18.00 -19.37
C ARG A 99 -9.39 -18.13 -17.85
N VAL A 100 -9.63 -17.02 -17.16
CA VAL A 100 -9.84 -16.99 -15.70
C VAL A 100 -10.98 -17.96 -15.35
N PRO A 101 -10.85 -18.79 -14.30
CA PRO A 101 -11.87 -19.77 -13.96
C PRO A 101 -13.20 -19.10 -13.64
N SER A 102 -14.27 -19.66 -14.21
CA SER A 102 -15.62 -19.28 -13.82
C SER A 102 -15.88 -19.62 -12.36
N ARG A 103 -16.68 -18.79 -11.69
CA ARG A 103 -17.09 -19.01 -10.31
C ARG A 103 -17.71 -20.41 -10.14
N PRO A 104 -17.21 -21.25 -9.21
CA PRO A 104 -17.68 -22.63 -9.03
C PRO A 104 -19.05 -22.73 -8.33
N GLY A 105 -19.69 -21.60 -8.05
CA GLY A 105 -20.84 -21.46 -7.17
C GLY A 105 -20.58 -20.43 -6.08
N TYR A 106 -21.50 -20.34 -5.12
CA TYR A 106 -21.42 -19.40 -4.01
C TYR A 106 -21.24 -20.13 -2.70
N GLY A 107 -20.53 -19.52 -1.76
CA GLY A 107 -20.38 -20.08 -0.43
C GLY A 107 -21.71 -20.10 0.33
N THR A 108 -21.84 -21.09 1.20
CA THR A 108 -23.01 -21.36 2.03
C THR A 108 -22.65 -21.42 3.52
N VAL A 109 -21.37 -21.63 3.84
CA VAL A 109 -20.87 -21.74 5.22
C VAL A 109 -20.83 -20.36 5.88
N GLY A 110 -21.18 -20.31 7.17
CA GLY A 110 -21.16 -19.11 8.00
C GLY A 110 -22.56 -18.58 8.31
N GLN A 111 -22.64 -17.70 9.30
CA GLN A 111 -23.92 -17.10 9.70
C GLN A 111 -24.25 -15.95 8.74
N LYS A 112 -25.40 -16.02 8.07
CA LYS A 112 -25.89 -14.94 7.19
C LYS A 112 -26.10 -13.65 7.98
N CYS A 113 -25.68 -12.53 7.41
CA CYS A 113 -25.93 -11.19 7.95
C CYS A 113 -26.10 -10.18 6.82
N MET A 114 -26.75 -9.05 7.10
CA MET A 114 -26.86 -7.94 6.15
C MET A 114 -25.73 -6.93 6.40
N VAL A 115 -25.08 -6.50 5.31
CA VAL A 115 -24.08 -5.44 5.31
C VAL A 115 -24.40 -4.42 4.23
N ARG A 116 -23.83 -3.22 4.35
CA ARG A 116 -23.88 -2.18 3.33
C ARG A 116 -22.50 -1.98 2.73
N ALA A 117 -22.44 -1.86 1.41
CA ALA A 117 -21.21 -1.56 0.69
C ALA A 117 -21.28 -0.13 0.13
N ASN A 118 -20.14 0.56 0.07
CA ASN A 118 -20.01 1.89 -0.57
C ASN A 118 -20.04 1.81 -2.11
N HIS A 119 -21.00 1.05 -2.60
CA HIS A 119 -21.29 0.75 -3.99
C HIS A 119 -22.70 1.26 -4.26
N PHE A 120 -22.87 1.98 -5.36
CA PHE A 120 -24.13 2.59 -5.78
C PHE A 120 -24.50 2.01 -7.14
N LEU A 121 -25.72 1.47 -7.26
CA LEU A 121 -26.17 0.86 -8.51
C LEU A 121 -26.25 1.92 -9.62
N VAL A 122 -25.74 1.58 -10.79
CA VAL A 122 -25.86 2.38 -12.02
C VAL A 122 -26.70 1.59 -13.01
N GLN A 123 -27.91 2.08 -13.26
CA GLN A 123 -28.79 1.55 -14.30
C GLN A 123 -28.50 2.27 -15.61
N LEU A 124 -28.40 1.50 -16.70
CA LEU A 124 -28.20 2.04 -18.04
C LEU A 124 -29.50 1.92 -18.84
N THR A 125 -29.90 2.99 -19.50
CA THR A 125 -30.85 2.94 -20.61
C THR A 125 -30.10 2.72 -21.92
N GLU A 126 -30.72 2.05 -22.89
CA GLU A 126 -30.11 1.86 -24.21
C GLU A 126 -29.97 3.20 -24.94
N LYS A 127 -28.72 3.68 -25.03
CA LYS A 127 -28.31 4.83 -25.84
C LYS A 127 -27.03 4.49 -26.57
N ASP A 128 -26.91 4.95 -27.82
CA ASP A 128 -25.73 4.69 -28.63
C ASP A 128 -24.56 5.56 -28.17
N LEU A 129 -23.51 4.94 -27.65
CA LEU A 129 -22.30 5.64 -27.24
C LEU A 129 -21.31 5.72 -28.40
N HIS A 130 -20.97 6.95 -28.82
CA HIS A 130 -20.05 7.18 -29.92
C HIS A 130 -18.70 7.68 -29.41
N HIS A 131 -17.61 7.15 -29.97
CA HIS A 131 -16.23 7.50 -29.63
C HIS A 131 -15.58 8.30 -30.76
N TYR A 132 -14.96 9.41 -30.39
CA TYR A 132 -14.22 10.30 -31.27
C TYR A 132 -12.81 10.53 -30.73
N ASP A 133 -11.83 10.58 -31.62
CA ASP A 133 -10.47 11.01 -31.34
C ASP A 133 -10.36 12.53 -31.45
N VAL A 134 -9.66 13.11 -30.49
CA VAL A 134 -9.38 14.55 -30.40
C VAL A 134 -7.89 14.78 -30.56
N ALA A 135 -7.54 15.61 -31.54
CA ALA A 135 -6.19 16.14 -31.72
C ALA A 135 -6.19 17.66 -31.47
N ILE A 136 -5.36 18.12 -30.53
CA ILE A 136 -5.19 19.54 -30.20
C ILE A 136 -3.81 19.99 -30.68
N THR A 137 -3.76 21.04 -31.50
CA THR A 137 -2.52 21.65 -32.00
C THR A 137 -2.45 23.12 -31.58
N PRO A 138 -1.34 23.60 -30.99
CA PRO A 138 -0.13 22.85 -30.65
C PRO A 138 -0.37 21.77 -29.59
N GLU A 139 0.45 20.71 -29.59
CA GLU A 139 0.33 19.63 -28.61
C GLU A 139 0.53 20.16 -27.19
N VAL A 140 -0.39 19.80 -26.29
CA VAL A 140 -0.34 20.24 -24.89
C VAL A 140 -0.26 19.04 -23.96
N ILE A 141 0.82 19.02 -23.18
CA ILE A 141 1.08 17.97 -22.17
C ILE A 141 0.08 18.05 -21.00
N SER A 142 -0.45 19.25 -20.71
CA SER A 142 -1.36 19.49 -19.59
C SER A 142 -2.79 19.08 -19.91
N ARG A 143 -3.25 17.98 -19.28
CA ARG A 143 -4.66 17.55 -19.32
C ARG A 143 -5.66 18.64 -18.91
N GLY A 144 -5.27 19.51 -17.97
CA GLY A 144 -6.14 20.61 -17.52
C GLY A 144 -6.36 21.65 -18.62
N VAL A 145 -5.33 21.95 -19.40
CA VAL A 145 -5.43 22.86 -20.55
C VAL A 145 -6.26 22.19 -21.66
N ASN A 146 -6.03 20.90 -21.96
CA ASN A 146 -6.84 20.17 -22.94
C ASN A 146 -8.33 20.20 -22.58
N ARG A 147 -8.66 19.97 -21.30
CA ARG A 147 -10.04 20.07 -20.81
C ARG A 147 -10.60 21.49 -20.95
N ALA A 148 -9.82 22.53 -20.67
CA ALA A 148 -10.24 23.91 -20.85
C ALA A 148 -10.51 24.25 -22.33
N VAL A 149 -9.66 23.77 -23.25
CA VAL A 149 -9.85 23.95 -24.70
C VAL A 149 -11.17 23.31 -25.14
N ILE A 150 -11.43 22.06 -24.73
CA ILE A 150 -12.66 21.36 -25.09
C ILE A 150 -13.89 21.96 -24.41
N ALA A 151 -13.77 22.45 -23.18
CA ALA A 151 -14.87 23.16 -22.50
C ALA A 151 -15.27 24.43 -23.26
N GLU A 152 -14.30 25.23 -23.72
CA GLU A 152 -14.59 26.42 -24.53
C GLU A 152 -15.15 26.05 -25.91
N LEU A 153 -14.66 24.97 -26.53
CA LEU A 153 -15.25 24.42 -27.77
C LEU A 153 -16.73 24.08 -27.60
N ILE A 154 -17.07 23.34 -26.55
CA ILE A 154 -18.45 22.95 -26.26
C ILE A 154 -19.28 24.21 -26.03
N LYS A 155 -18.80 25.16 -25.23
CA LYS A 155 -19.50 26.42 -24.96
C LYS A 155 -19.81 27.22 -26.24
N LEU A 156 -18.87 27.31 -27.18
CA LEU A 156 -19.04 28.06 -28.42
C LEU A 156 -19.87 27.32 -29.48
N HIS A 157 -19.74 25.99 -29.53
CA HIS A 157 -20.20 25.19 -30.67
C HIS A 157 -21.27 24.15 -30.35
N ARG A 158 -21.76 24.07 -29.09
CA ARG A 158 -22.78 23.10 -28.67
C ARG A 158 -24.02 23.11 -29.56
N GLN A 159 -24.67 24.27 -29.70
CA GLN A 159 -25.93 24.36 -30.45
C GLN A 159 -25.71 24.33 -31.96
N SER A 160 -24.61 24.92 -32.45
CA SER A 160 -24.38 25.07 -33.88
C SER A 160 -23.80 23.83 -34.57
N HIS A 161 -22.87 23.13 -33.92
CA HIS A 161 -22.06 22.11 -34.57
C HIS A 161 -22.09 20.75 -33.88
N LEU A 162 -22.33 20.71 -32.56
CA LEU A 162 -22.39 19.46 -31.80
C LEU A 162 -23.81 18.88 -31.71
N GLY A 163 -24.79 19.55 -32.33
CA GLY A 163 -26.19 19.11 -32.35
C GLY A 163 -26.85 19.13 -30.96
N GLY A 164 -26.49 20.10 -30.12
CA GLY A 164 -27.05 20.27 -28.77
C GLY A 164 -26.47 19.33 -27.70
N ARG A 165 -25.64 18.35 -28.09
CA ARG A 165 -25.08 17.31 -27.20
C ARG A 165 -24.07 17.86 -26.19
N LEU A 166 -23.84 17.10 -25.11
CA LEU A 166 -22.81 17.29 -24.09
C LEU A 166 -21.72 16.22 -24.23
N PRO A 167 -20.69 16.46 -25.06
CA PRO A 167 -19.55 15.55 -25.12
C PRO A 167 -18.80 15.48 -23.79
N VAL A 168 -18.30 14.29 -23.47
CA VAL A 168 -17.38 14.07 -22.33
C VAL A 168 -15.99 13.74 -22.85
N TYR A 169 -14.97 14.25 -22.18
CA TYR A 169 -13.59 14.16 -22.66
C TYR A 169 -12.66 13.60 -21.59
N ASP A 170 -11.79 12.68 -21.96
CA ASP A 170 -10.84 12.03 -21.05
C ASP A 170 -9.67 12.95 -20.63
N GLY A 171 -9.47 14.07 -21.34
CA GLY A 171 -8.36 15.02 -21.14
C GLY A 171 -7.14 14.73 -22.01
N ARG A 172 -7.20 13.72 -22.88
CA ARG A 172 -6.14 13.27 -23.80
C ARG A 172 -6.66 13.18 -25.24
N LYS A 173 -7.27 12.06 -25.63
CA LYS A 173 -7.68 11.81 -27.02
C LYS A 173 -9.14 11.40 -27.12
N GLY A 174 -9.67 10.63 -26.17
CA GLY A 174 -11.03 10.10 -26.25
C GLY A 174 -12.08 11.14 -25.86
N LEU A 175 -12.99 11.42 -26.80
CA LEU A 175 -14.22 12.19 -26.62
C LEU A 175 -15.41 11.27 -26.89
N TYR A 176 -16.44 11.33 -26.04
CA TYR A 176 -17.61 10.47 -26.15
C TYR A 176 -18.89 11.30 -26.20
N THR A 177 -19.90 10.83 -26.92
CA THR A 177 -21.23 11.45 -27.00
C THR A 177 -22.35 10.42 -26.95
N ALA A 178 -23.51 10.82 -26.42
CA ALA A 178 -24.74 10.06 -26.49
C ALA A 178 -25.43 10.33 -27.85
N GLY A 179 -25.18 9.46 -28.82
CA GLY A 179 -25.58 9.59 -30.22
C GLY A 179 -24.52 10.29 -31.10
N PRO A 180 -24.66 10.22 -32.43
CA PRO A 180 -23.65 10.68 -33.39
C PRO A 180 -23.59 12.20 -33.51
N LEU A 181 -22.39 12.78 -33.60
CA LEU A 181 -22.22 14.18 -33.96
C LEU A 181 -22.67 14.40 -35.41
N PRO A 182 -23.10 15.62 -35.80
CA PRO A 182 -23.50 15.96 -37.18
C PRO A 182 -22.38 15.88 -38.23
N PHE A 183 -21.23 15.32 -37.89
CA PHE A 183 -20.06 15.18 -38.76
C PHE A 183 -19.23 13.95 -38.36
N LYS A 184 -18.52 13.37 -39.32
CA LYS A 184 -17.52 12.31 -39.07
C LYS A 184 -16.15 12.87 -38.69
N SER A 185 -15.76 14.01 -39.25
CA SER A 185 -14.54 14.72 -38.89
C SER A 185 -14.74 16.22 -39.04
N LYS A 186 -14.29 17.01 -38.08
CA LYS A 186 -14.33 18.48 -38.15
C LYS A 186 -13.20 19.10 -37.35
N GLN A 187 -12.66 20.20 -37.89
CA GLN A 187 -11.67 21.03 -37.22
C GLN A 187 -12.31 22.33 -36.71
N PHE A 188 -11.94 22.72 -35.50
CA PHE A 188 -12.34 23.95 -34.82
C PHE A 188 -11.09 24.76 -34.49
N VAL A 189 -11.25 26.08 -34.42
CA VAL A 189 -10.22 26.99 -33.92
C VAL A 189 -10.74 27.61 -32.63
N ILE A 190 -10.13 27.24 -31.51
CA ILE A 190 -10.54 27.66 -30.17
C ILE A 190 -9.53 28.63 -29.62
N LYS A 191 -10.03 29.79 -29.21
CA LYS A 191 -9.23 30.83 -28.58
C LYS A 191 -9.37 30.70 -27.08
N LEU A 192 -8.26 30.43 -26.40
CA LEU A 192 -8.22 30.56 -24.95
C LEU A 192 -7.47 31.84 -24.57
N PRO A 193 -7.99 32.64 -23.63
CA PRO A 193 -7.26 33.77 -23.11
C PRO A 193 -5.98 33.26 -22.45
N GLU A 194 -4.83 33.77 -22.91
CA GLU A 194 -3.54 33.38 -22.38
C GLU A 194 -3.42 33.89 -20.93
N ASN A 195 -3.47 32.96 -19.97
CA ASN A 195 -3.16 33.23 -18.57
C ASN A 195 -1.66 33.02 -18.28
N ASP A 196 -0.84 32.90 -19.32
CA ASP A 196 0.61 32.95 -19.22
C ASP A 196 1.00 34.43 -19.21
N GLY A 197 1.37 34.90 -18.03
CA GLY A 197 1.79 36.27 -17.79
C GLY A 197 3.12 36.64 -18.48
N ARG A 198 3.24 36.50 -19.79
CA ARG A 198 4.40 36.91 -20.58
C ARG A 198 4.16 38.16 -21.42
N ALA A 199 2.92 38.60 -21.63
CA ALA A 199 2.63 39.80 -22.43
C ALA A 199 1.71 40.80 -21.70
N THR A 200 2.01 42.09 -21.83
CA THR A 200 1.17 43.25 -21.46
C THR A 200 -0.04 43.41 -22.38
N VAL A 201 -0.18 42.54 -23.38
CA VAL A 201 -1.32 42.43 -24.29
C VAL A 201 -1.91 41.04 -24.08
N LYS A 202 -3.21 40.94 -23.79
CA LYS A 202 -3.95 39.66 -23.83
C LYS A 202 -3.85 39.11 -25.26
N LYS A 203 -2.86 38.28 -25.57
CA LYS A 203 -2.85 37.52 -26.80
C LYS A 203 -3.67 36.26 -26.55
N ASP A 204 -4.78 36.11 -27.26
CA ASP A 204 -5.49 34.84 -27.26
C ASP A 204 -4.59 33.78 -27.90
N ARG A 205 -4.52 32.60 -27.27
CA ARG A 205 -3.80 31.47 -27.84
C ARG A 205 -4.78 30.63 -28.65
N ASP A 206 -4.50 30.52 -29.94
CA ASP A 206 -5.31 29.74 -30.87
C ASP A 206 -4.92 28.25 -30.79
N PHE A 207 -5.92 27.40 -30.56
CA PHE A 207 -5.82 25.95 -30.59
C PHE A 207 -6.65 25.40 -31.74
N LYS A 208 -6.01 24.63 -32.63
CA LYS A 208 -6.73 23.85 -33.63
C LYS A 208 -7.13 22.52 -33.01
N VAL A 209 -8.43 22.27 -32.94
CA VAL A 209 -9.00 21.05 -32.37
C VAL A 209 -9.65 20.25 -33.49
N THR A 210 -9.16 19.06 -33.76
CA THR A 210 -9.77 18.14 -34.74
C THR A 210 -10.49 17.04 -33.97
N ILE A 211 -11.78 16.84 -34.27
CA ILE A 211 -12.61 15.76 -33.70
C ILE A 211 -12.94 14.80 -34.84
N GLN A 212 -12.60 13.52 -34.70
CA GLN A 212 -12.79 12.49 -35.71
C GLN A 212 -13.47 11.26 -35.13
N LEU A 213 -14.52 10.76 -35.78
CA LEU A 213 -15.24 9.55 -35.38
C LEU A 213 -14.33 8.32 -35.52
N VAL A 214 -14.24 7.56 -34.43
CA VAL A 214 -13.49 6.29 -34.36
C VAL A 214 -14.45 5.12 -34.50
N GLY A 215 -15.55 5.14 -33.75
CA GLY A 215 -16.52 4.05 -33.75
C GLY A 215 -17.63 4.22 -32.72
N GLN A 216 -18.41 3.17 -32.55
CA GLN A 216 -19.50 3.08 -31.57
C GLN A 216 -19.12 2.03 -30.53
N ALA A 217 -19.35 2.33 -29.26
CA ALA A 217 -19.15 1.35 -28.19
C ALA A 217 -20.30 0.36 -28.17
N ASP A 218 -19.97 -0.91 -27.99
CA ASP A 218 -20.94 -1.99 -27.97
C ASP A 218 -21.60 -2.10 -26.58
N MET A 219 -22.78 -1.50 -26.46
CA MET A 219 -23.61 -1.58 -25.26
C MET A 219 -24.25 -2.95 -25.08
N HIS A 220 -24.48 -3.69 -26.18
CA HIS A 220 -25.03 -5.04 -26.12
C HIS A 220 -24.00 -6.00 -25.53
N HIS A 221 -22.74 -5.92 -25.97
CA HIS A 221 -21.61 -6.65 -25.37
C HIS A 221 -21.50 -6.38 -23.88
N LEU A 222 -21.59 -5.12 -23.45
CA LEU A 222 -21.61 -4.78 -22.02
C LEU A 222 -22.75 -5.47 -21.28
N GLN A 223 -23.97 -5.45 -21.82
CA GLN A 223 -25.10 -6.14 -21.20
C GLN A 223 -24.87 -7.66 -21.11
N GLN A 224 -24.40 -8.30 -22.21
CA GLN A 224 -24.12 -9.75 -22.25
C GLN A 224 -23.00 -10.13 -21.27
N PHE A 225 -21.98 -9.28 -21.11
CA PHE A 225 -20.91 -9.46 -20.13
C PHE A 225 -21.44 -9.38 -18.69
N LEU A 226 -22.27 -8.38 -18.38
CA LEU A 226 -22.82 -8.19 -17.04
C LEU A 226 -23.75 -9.33 -16.59
N ILE A 227 -24.51 -9.93 -17.52
CA ILE A 227 -25.33 -11.12 -17.24
C ILE A 227 -24.57 -12.44 -17.36
N GLY A 228 -23.27 -12.37 -17.69
CA GLY A 228 -22.36 -13.52 -17.74
C GLY A 228 -22.53 -14.45 -18.95
N ARG A 229 -23.11 -13.95 -20.04
CA ARG A 229 -23.18 -14.67 -21.33
C ARG A 229 -21.93 -14.46 -22.18
N GLN A 230 -21.24 -13.33 -22.03
CA GLN A 230 -19.92 -13.07 -22.59
C GLN A 230 -18.88 -12.95 -21.47
N PHE A 231 -17.65 -13.36 -21.77
CA PHE A 231 -16.55 -13.43 -20.78
C PHE A 231 -15.48 -12.38 -21.01
N ASP A 232 -15.35 -11.88 -22.24
CA ASP A 232 -14.45 -10.82 -22.60
C ASP A 232 -14.99 -9.47 -22.08
N VAL A 233 -14.14 -8.74 -21.37
CA VAL A 233 -14.52 -7.49 -20.71
C VAL A 233 -14.55 -6.35 -21.75
N PRO A 234 -15.68 -5.64 -21.95
CA PRO A 234 -15.76 -4.49 -22.85
C PRO A 234 -15.12 -3.26 -22.20
N GLN A 235 -13.79 -3.28 -22.10
CA GLN A 235 -12.99 -2.32 -21.34
C GLN A 235 -13.16 -0.88 -21.86
N GLU A 236 -13.26 -0.71 -23.18
CA GLU A 236 -13.47 0.60 -23.82
C GLU A 236 -14.82 1.21 -23.43
N THR A 237 -15.89 0.42 -23.47
CA THR A 237 -17.25 0.85 -23.07
C THR A 237 -17.28 1.24 -21.60
N ILE A 238 -16.69 0.42 -20.72
CA ILE A 238 -16.63 0.72 -19.27
C ILE A 238 -15.80 1.98 -19.02
N GLN A 239 -14.69 2.17 -19.72
CA GLN A 239 -13.85 3.36 -19.62
C GLN A 239 -14.58 4.61 -20.09
N ALA A 240 -15.35 4.55 -21.18
CA ALA A 240 -16.15 5.66 -21.65
C ALA A 240 -17.18 6.09 -20.59
N LEU A 241 -17.90 5.14 -20.00
CA LEU A 241 -18.86 5.40 -18.92
C LEU A 241 -18.19 5.93 -17.64
N ASP A 242 -16.97 5.48 -17.31
CA ASP A 242 -16.19 6.06 -16.21
C ASP A 242 -15.82 7.53 -16.51
N VAL A 243 -15.47 7.86 -17.75
CA VAL A 243 -15.19 9.25 -18.17
C VAL A 243 -16.43 10.13 -18.02
N VAL A 244 -17.62 9.62 -18.37
CA VAL A 244 -18.89 10.35 -18.18
C VAL A 244 -19.05 10.78 -16.73
N LEU A 245 -19.01 9.82 -15.79
CA LEU A 245 -19.22 10.10 -14.36
C LEU A 245 -18.15 11.02 -13.77
N ARG A 246 -16.98 11.12 -14.42
CA ARG A 246 -15.86 11.95 -13.96
C ARG A 246 -15.89 13.36 -14.53
N GLN A 247 -16.74 13.65 -15.51
CA GLN A 247 -16.76 14.94 -16.20
C GLN A 247 -17.08 16.09 -15.23
N SER A 248 -18.23 16.05 -14.55
CA SER A 248 -18.63 17.11 -13.61
C SER A 248 -17.67 17.27 -12.42
N PRO A 249 -17.24 16.20 -11.71
CA PRO A 249 -16.26 16.33 -10.64
C PRO A 249 -14.91 16.91 -11.11
N SER A 250 -14.46 16.58 -12.32
CA SER A 250 -13.19 17.10 -12.86
C SER A 250 -13.21 18.62 -13.09
N ASN A 251 -14.39 19.21 -13.29
CA ASN A 251 -14.56 20.66 -13.45
C ASN A 251 -14.62 21.40 -12.11
N ARG A 252 -15.02 20.71 -11.02
CA ARG A 252 -15.24 21.29 -9.69
C ARG A 252 -14.07 21.08 -8.72
N PHE A 253 -13.28 20.04 -8.93
CA PHE A 253 -12.26 19.59 -7.96
C PHE A 253 -10.89 19.39 -8.60
N THR A 254 -9.85 19.40 -7.77
CA THR A 254 -8.51 19.02 -8.20
C THR A 254 -8.42 17.52 -8.35
N VAL A 255 -8.19 17.06 -9.59
CA VAL A 255 -8.11 15.63 -9.93
C VAL A 255 -6.72 15.07 -9.64
N VAL A 256 -6.66 13.99 -8.85
CA VAL A 256 -5.44 13.21 -8.62
C VAL A 256 -5.76 11.73 -8.79
N GLY A 257 -5.33 11.15 -9.91
CA GLY A 257 -5.65 9.77 -10.26
C GLY A 257 -7.16 9.59 -10.47
N ARG A 258 -7.78 8.75 -9.64
CA ARG A 258 -9.23 8.48 -9.60
C ARG A 258 -9.94 9.20 -8.44
N SER A 259 -9.28 10.19 -7.83
CA SER A 259 -9.81 10.93 -6.69
C SER A 259 -9.91 12.42 -6.99
N PHE A 260 -10.86 13.07 -6.33
CA PHE A 260 -11.22 14.48 -6.47
C PHE A 260 -11.04 15.19 -5.12
N PHE A 261 -10.27 16.27 -5.08
CA PHE A 261 -9.89 16.97 -3.84
C PHE A 261 -10.34 18.43 -3.83
N SER A 262 -10.74 18.93 -2.66
CA SER A 262 -11.20 20.31 -2.47
C SER A 262 -10.33 21.10 -1.50
N ALA A 263 -9.97 22.32 -1.90
CA ALA A 263 -9.25 23.28 -1.05
C ALA A 263 -10.08 23.75 0.15
N ALA A 264 -11.41 23.66 0.08
CA ALA A 264 -12.31 24.09 1.16
C ALA A 264 -12.18 23.21 2.42
N GLN A 265 -11.78 21.95 2.26
CA GLN A 265 -11.63 20.99 3.36
C GLN A 265 -10.16 20.65 3.60
N ARG A 266 -9.38 21.66 3.98
CA ARG A 266 -7.93 21.55 4.22
C ARG A 266 -7.54 21.66 5.69
N ALA A 267 -6.41 21.06 6.06
CA ALA A 267 -5.79 21.28 7.36
C ALA A 267 -4.26 21.13 7.30
N ASP A 268 -3.59 21.89 8.17
CA ASP A 268 -2.13 22.00 8.21
C ASP A 268 -1.47 20.72 8.73
N ILE A 269 -0.44 20.25 8.01
CA ILE A 269 0.38 19.09 8.42
C ILE A 269 1.80 19.48 8.83
N GLY A 270 2.22 20.72 8.63
CA GLY A 270 3.57 21.22 8.90
C GLY A 270 4.48 21.20 7.67
N ASP A 271 5.65 21.83 7.81
CA ASP A 271 6.71 21.95 6.79
C ASP A 271 6.19 22.53 5.46
N GLY A 272 5.36 23.57 5.53
CA GLY A 272 4.80 24.21 4.34
C GLY A 272 3.78 23.35 3.56
N CYS A 273 3.27 22.28 4.18
CA CYS A 273 2.30 21.38 3.57
C CYS A 273 0.96 21.37 4.32
N GLU A 274 -0.10 21.10 3.59
CA GLU A 274 -1.46 20.87 4.11
C GLU A 274 -2.03 19.60 3.51
N PHE A 275 -3.05 18.99 4.11
CA PHE A 275 -3.79 17.92 3.45
C PHE A 275 -5.16 18.41 3.03
N TRP A 276 -5.64 17.94 1.88
CA TRP A 276 -7.00 18.20 1.40
C TRP A 276 -7.82 16.93 1.49
N ARG A 277 -9.08 17.07 1.90
CA ARG A 277 -10.07 16.00 1.82
C ARG A 277 -10.70 15.95 0.44
N GLY A 278 -11.17 14.77 0.09
CA GLY A 278 -11.76 14.49 -1.20
C GLY A 278 -12.46 13.15 -1.20
N PHE A 279 -12.82 12.68 -2.39
CA PHE A 279 -13.41 11.37 -2.59
C PHE A 279 -12.78 10.66 -3.77
N TYR A 280 -12.76 9.34 -3.69
CA TYR A 280 -12.42 8.43 -4.76
C TYR A 280 -13.69 8.05 -5.51
N GLN A 281 -13.55 7.82 -6.81
CA GLN A 281 -14.60 7.36 -7.68
C GLN A 281 -14.09 6.32 -8.68
N SER A 282 -14.83 5.23 -8.87
CA SER A 282 -14.64 4.33 -10.00
C SER A 282 -15.92 3.62 -10.37
N LEU A 283 -16.18 3.47 -11.66
CA LEU A 283 -17.20 2.55 -12.16
C LEU A 283 -16.67 1.11 -12.22
N ARG A 284 -17.46 0.15 -11.75
CA ARG A 284 -17.09 -1.28 -11.67
C ARG A 284 -18.19 -2.18 -12.24
N PRO A 285 -17.87 -3.15 -13.11
CA PRO A 285 -18.81 -4.21 -13.45
C PRO A 285 -18.92 -5.19 -12.29
N THR A 286 -20.16 -5.54 -11.94
CA THR A 286 -20.46 -6.42 -10.80
C THR A 286 -21.68 -7.29 -11.11
N GLN A 287 -21.96 -8.27 -10.27
CA GLN A 287 -23.13 -9.15 -10.42
C GLN A 287 -24.48 -8.42 -10.34
N MET A 288 -24.53 -7.24 -9.71
CA MET A 288 -25.72 -6.36 -9.71
C MET A 288 -25.83 -5.47 -10.95
N GLY A 289 -24.90 -5.56 -11.90
CA GLY A 289 -24.74 -4.64 -13.02
C GLY A 289 -23.57 -3.69 -12.80
N LEU A 290 -23.66 -2.47 -13.34
CA LEU A 290 -22.64 -1.45 -13.09
C LEU A 290 -22.79 -0.84 -11.69
N SER A 291 -21.65 -0.64 -11.04
CA SER A 291 -21.58 -0.14 -9.68
C SER A 291 -20.61 1.04 -9.60
N LEU A 292 -21.10 2.19 -9.16
CA LEU A 292 -20.27 3.34 -8.83
C LEU A 292 -19.73 3.16 -7.42
N ASN A 293 -18.41 3.00 -7.28
CA ASN A 293 -17.76 2.90 -5.98
C ASN A 293 -17.21 4.26 -5.53
N ILE A 294 -17.69 4.74 -4.37
CA ILE A 294 -17.28 6.03 -3.78
C ILE A 294 -16.65 5.79 -2.41
N ASP A 295 -15.47 6.36 -2.14
CA ASP A 295 -14.82 6.28 -0.83
C ASP A 295 -14.17 7.62 -0.45
N ILE A 296 -14.03 7.92 0.83
CA ILE A 296 -13.37 9.15 1.29
C ILE A 296 -11.85 9.04 1.06
N SER A 297 -11.26 10.11 0.55
CA SER A 297 -9.84 10.23 0.30
C SER A 297 -9.25 11.47 0.98
N ALA A 298 -7.94 11.44 1.21
CA ALA A 298 -7.17 12.60 1.66
C ALA A 298 -5.73 12.49 1.13
N THR A 299 -5.17 13.61 0.67
CA THR A 299 -3.78 13.66 0.20
C THR A 299 -3.13 14.99 0.56
N ALA A 300 -1.79 15.02 0.59
CA ALA A 300 -1.01 16.22 0.87
C ALA A 300 -0.88 17.13 -0.36
N PHE A 301 -0.93 18.43 -0.11
CA PHE A 301 -0.76 19.54 -1.04
C PHE A 301 0.22 20.56 -0.46
N PHE A 302 0.88 21.32 -1.33
CA PHE A 302 1.69 22.46 -0.89
C PHE A 302 0.77 23.60 -0.43
N LYS A 303 1.12 24.26 0.67
CA LYS A 303 0.42 25.47 1.10
C LYS A 303 0.65 26.59 0.07
N PRO A 304 -0.39 27.36 -0.29
CA PRO A 304 -0.23 28.50 -1.18
C PRO A 304 0.33 29.72 -0.43
N VAL A 305 1.58 29.63 0.06
CA VAL A 305 2.28 30.68 0.84
C VAL A 305 3.46 31.26 0.05
N LEU A 306 4.04 32.36 0.54
CA LEU A 306 5.29 32.89 -0.01
C LEU A 306 6.40 31.84 0.08
N VAL A 307 7.28 31.78 -0.92
CA VAL A 307 8.38 30.81 -0.95
C VAL A 307 9.33 31.03 0.23
N THR A 308 9.53 32.28 0.65
CA THR A 308 10.30 32.59 1.86
C THR A 308 9.68 31.99 3.12
N GLN A 309 8.36 32.14 3.29
CA GLN A 309 7.63 31.53 4.41
C GLN A 309 7.68 30.00 4.35
N PHE A 310 7.50 29.41 3.16
CA PHE A 310 7.62 27.97 2.96
C PHE A 310 8.99 27.45 3.40
N ILE A 311 10.08 28.12 3.00
CA ILE A 311 11.45 27.73 3.36
C ILE A 311 11.67 27.88 4.87
N ALA A 312 11.17 28.95 5.47
CA ALA A 312 11.26 29.16 6.92
C ALA A 312 10.58 28.02 7.70
N GLU A 313 9.38 27.61 7.28
CA GLU A 313 8.66 26.45 7.85
C GLU A 313 9.39 25.13 7.57
N PHE A 314 9.89 24.90 6.35
CA PHE A 314 10.47 23.63 5.91
C PHE A 314 11.86 23.36 6.50
N LEU A 315 12.69 24.41 6.67
CA LEU A 315 14.04 24.30 7.22
C LEU A 315 14.13 24.71 8.69
N PHE A 316 13.03 25.15 9.31
CA PHE A 316 13.00 25.72 10.66
C PHE A 316 13.96 26.92 10.83
N VAL A 317 14.06 27.76 9.80
CA VAL A 317 14.92 28.96 9.81
C VAL A 317 14.28 30.02 10.71
N ARG A 318 14.94 30.33 11.82
CA ARG A 318 14.50 31.39 12.76
C ARG A 318 14.96 32.78 12.36
N ASP A 319 16.07 32.87 11.62
CA ASP A 319 16.70 34.12 11.19
C ASP A 319 16.95 34.07 9.68
N ALA A 320 16.11 34.79 8.93
CA ALA A 320 16.14 34.82 7.47
C ALA A 320 17.17 35.82 6.89
N SER A 321 17.98 36.48 7.74
CA SER A 321 19.08 37.35 7.30
C SER A 321 20.33 36.55 6.90
N LYS A 322 20.49 35.35 7.47
CA LYS A 322 21.62 34.44 7.21
C LYS A 322 21.51 33.75 5.84
N PRO A 323 22.64 33.48 5.18
CA PRO A 323 22.66 32.69 3.95
C PRO A 323 22.24 31.25 4.22
N LEU A 324 21.62 30.61 3.23
CA LEU A 324 21.33 29.18 3.28
C LEU A 324 22.63 28.39 3.08
N SER A 325 22.85 27.35 3.89
CA SER A 325 23.94 26.39 3.66
C SER A 325 23.76 25.67 2.32
N ASP A 326 24.83 25.16 1.71
CA ASP A 326 24.72 24.41 0.45
C ASP A 326 23.84 23.17 0.59
N THR A 327 23.92 22.48 1.73
CA THR A 327 23.07 21.35 2.07
C THR A 327 21.59 21.75 2.07
N ASP A 328 21.24 22.88 2.67
CA ASP A 328 19.86 23.35 2.75
C ASP A 328 19.37 23.91 1.41
N ARG A 329 20.23 24.60 0.65
CA ARG A 329 19.96 25.02 -0.72
C ARG A 329 19.62 23.82 -1.60
N LEU A 330 20.35 22.72 -1.48
CA LEU A 330 20.07 21.49 -2.23
C LEU A 330 18.75 20.83 -1.80
N LYS A 331 18.40 20.85 -0.51
CA LYS A 331 17.07 20.40 -0.04
C LYS A 331 15.95 21.26 -0.62
N VAL A 332 16.11 22.59 -0.62
CA VAL A 332 15.15 23.55 -1.18
C VAL A 332 15.03 23.36 -2.69
N LYS A 333 16.15 23.22 -3.41
CA LYS A 333 16.16 22.89 -4.85
C LYS A 333 15.40 21.60 -5.10
N LYS A 334 15.66 20.55 -4.32
CA LYS A 334 14.96 19.27 -4.46
C LYS A 334 13.46 19.45 -4.26
N VAL A 335 13.01 20.14 -3.21
CA VAL A 335 11.58 20.27 -2.88
C VAL A 335 10.79 21.16 -3.84
N LEU A 336 11.38 22.27 -4.30
CA LEU A 336 10.71 23.26 -5.16
C LEU A 336 10.76 22.94 -6.65
N ARG A 337 11.70 22.10 -7.10
CA ARG A 337 11.84 21.73 -8.52
C ARG A 337 10.53 21.14 -9.07
N GLY A 338 10.06 21.71 -10.18
CA GLY A 338 8.82 21.29 -10.84
C GLY A 338 7.54 21.89 -10.25
N LEU A 339 7.63 22.69 -9.19
CA LEU A 339 6.48 23.46 -8.68
C LEU A 339 6.25 24.72 -9.51
N SER A 340 5.00 25.13 -9.57
CA SER A 340 4.58 26.41 -10.13
C SER A 340 4.47 27.46 -9.03
N VAL A 341 4.99 28.66 -9.28
CA VAL A 341 4.88 29.83 -8.41
C VAL A 341 4.23 30.98 -9.16
N GLU A 342 3.53 31.83 -8.42
CA GLU A 342 2.92 33.07 -8.90
C GLU A 342 3.68 34.27 -8.33
N THR A 343 4.03 35.22 -9.19
CA THR A 343 4.71 36.43 -8.74
C THR A 343 3.73 37.43 -8.15
N THR A 344 4.10 38.07 -7.04
CA THR A 344 3.21 38.98 -6.27
C THR A 344 3.48 40.47 -6.52
N HIS A 345 4.57 40.83 -7.20
CA HIS A 345 5.02 42.22 -7.38
C HIS A 345 4.14 43.05 -8.34
N VAL A 346 3.39 42.42 -9.26
CA VAL A 346 2.47 43.10 -10.18
C VAL A 346 1.03 42.75 -9.83
N ARG A 347 0.27 43.71 -9.28
CA ARG A 347 -1.13 43.49 -8.86
C ARG A 347 -2.09 43.22 -10.03
N SER A 348 -1.80 43.76 -11.22
CA SER A 348 -2.63 43.62 -12.42
C SER A 348 -2.46 42.28 -13.16
N CYS A 349 -1.38 41.53 -12.91
CA CYS A 349 -1.11 40.26 -13.58
C CYS A 349 -0.31 39.30 -12.69
N LYS A 350 -0.95 38.21 -12.24
CA LYS A 350 -0.28 37.13 -11.51
C LYS A 350 0.40 36.19 -12.50
N ARG A 351 1.67 36.44 -12.80
CA ARG A 351 2.45 35.59 -13.71
C ARG A 351 2.81 34.27 -13.04
N ARG A 352 2.52 33.14 -13.70
CA ARG A 352 2.85 31.80 -13.20
C ARG A 352 4.13 31.26 -13.85
N TYR A 353 5.06 30.76 -13.05
CA TYR A 353 6.33 30.19 -13.50
C TYR A 353 6.53 28.79 -12.96
N ARG A 354 7.00 27.85 -13.79
CA ARG A 354 7.42 26.52 -13.35
C ARG A 354 8.90 26.55 -13.01
N ILE A 355 9.23 26.17 -11.78
CA ILE A 355 10.59 26.20 -11.24
C ILE A 355 11.41 25.07 -11.87
N SER A 356 12.50 25.43 -12.54
CA SER A 356 13.52 24.49 -13.04
C SER A 356 14.61 24.23 -12.01
N GLY A 357 14.94 25.22 -11.18
CA GLY A 357 16.01 25.12 -10.19
C GLY A 357 16.06 26.27 -9.18
N VAL A 358 17.18 26.32 -8.46
CA VAL A 358 17.53 27.36 -7.49
C VAL A 358 18.96 27.76 -7.79
N SER A 359 19.24 29.06 -7.85
CA SER A 359 20.57 29.57 -8.21
C SER A 359 21.64 29.06 -7.23
N PRO A 360 22.88 28.80 -7.71
CA PRO A 360 23.99 28.45 -6.83
C PRO A 360 24.49 29.66 -6.03
N GLN A 361 24.42 30.86 -6.63
CA GLN A 361 24.88 32.10 -6.03
C GLN A 361 23.74 32.85 -5.30
N PRO A 362 24.04 33.65 -4.26
CA PRO A 362 23.10 34.58 -3.63
C PRO A 362 22.57 35.62 -4.62
N MET A 363 21.32 36.07 -4.43
CA MET A 363 20.62 37.03 -5.26
C MET A 363 21.43 38.31 -5.54
N LYS A 364 22.13 38.84 -4.53
CA LYS A 364 22.96 40.05 -4.67
C LYS A 364 24.11 39.94 -5.68
N GLN A 365 24.51 38.71 -6.04
CA GLN A 365 25.60 38.44 -6.99
C GLN A 365 25.08 38.04 -8.38
N ILE A 366 23.76 37.85 -8.55
CA ILE A 366 23.19 37.40 -9.81
C ILE A 366 23.01 38.61 -10.74
N MET A 367 23.70 38.56 -11.88
CA MET A 367 23.59 39.51 -12.97
C MET A 367 22.84 38.88 -14.15
N PHE A 368 22.07 39.69 -14.88
CA PHE A 368 21.43 39.26 -16.12
C PHE A 368 21.26 40.45 -17.08
N THR A 369 21.15 40.15 -18.36
CA THR A 369 20.87 41.13 -19.40
C THR A 369 19.37 41.37 -19.51
N ASP A 370 18.94 42.62 -19.38
CA ASP A 370 17.53 43.01 -19.48
C ASP A 370 17.03 43.12 -20.93
N GLU A 371 15.77 43.54 -21.11
CA GLU A 371 15.13 43.70 -22.41
C GLU A 371 15.78 44.79 -23.28
N ASN A 372 16.53 45.72 -22.67
CA ASN A 372 17.21 46.83 -23.33
C ASN A 372 18.70 46.53 -23.58
N GLY A 373 19.17 45.31 -23.31
CA GLY A 373 20.57 44.93 -23.45
C GLY A 373 21.47 45.38 -22.29
N GLN A 374 20.91 45.94 -21.22
CA GLN A 374 21.67 46.40 -20.07
C GLN A 374 21.96 45.24 -19.10
N ASN A 375 23.21 45.11 -18.66
CA ASN A 375 23.58 44.12 -17.65
C ASN A 375 23.31 44.68 -16.24
N LEU A 376 22.32 44.11 -15.55
CA LEU A 376 21.86 44.57 -14.23
C LEU A 376 21.85 43.42 -13.23
N SER A 377 22.08 43.73 -11.96
CA SER A 377 21.80 42.75 -10.91
C SER A 377 20.29 42.56 -10.72
N VAL A 378 19.87 41.39 -10.23
CA VAL A 378 18.47 41.16 -9.85
C VAL A 378 17.97 42.23 -8.88
N VAL A 379 18.80 42.64 -7.92
CA VAL A 379 18.46 43.66 -6.92
C VAL A 379 18.24 45.04 -7.56
N GLN A 380 19.14 45.46 -8.44
CA GLN A 380 19.02 46.73 -9.17
C GLN A 380 17.80 46.74 -10.08
N TYR A 381 17.53 45.64 -10.79
CA TYR A 381 16.37 45.54 -11.67
C TYR A 381 15.05 45.73 -10.92
N PHE A 382 14.86 45.04 -9.79
CA PHE A 382 13.63 45.17 -9.00
C PHE A 382 13.48 46.55 -8.33
N LYS A 383 14.59 47.17 -7.92
CA LYS A 383 14.58 48.55 -7.42
C LYS A 383 14.25 49.55 -8.52
N ASN A 384 14.87 49.46 -9.69
CA ASN A 384 14.72 50.43 -10.77
C ASN A 384 13.37 50.30 -11.49
N LYS A 385 12.94 49.08 -11.82
CA LYS A 385 11.72 48.84 -12.62
C LYS A 385 10.44 48.83 -11.79
N TYR A 386 10.50 48.33 -10.54
CA TYR A 386 9.31 48.11 -9.71
C TYR A 386 9.34 48.89 -8.39
N ASN A 387 10.41 49.64 -8.09
CA ASN A 387 10.60 50.33 -6.82
C ASN A 387 10.49 49.40 -5.59
N ILE A 388 11.01 48.17 -5.71
CA ILE A 388 10.98 47.16 -4.64
C ILE A 388 12.37 47.03 -4.02
N VAL A 389 12.45 47.22 -2.70
CA VAL A 389 13.66 46.94 -1.91
C VAL A 389 13.60 45.51 -1.38
N LEU A 390 14.39 44.64 -2.00
CA LEU A 390 14.52 43.22 -1.65
C LEU A 390 15.26 43.05 -0.32
N GLN A 391 14.75 42.20 0.58
CA GLN A 391 15.27 42.05 1.95
C GLN A 391 16.22 40.85 2.05
N HIS A 392 15.91 39.74 1.38
CA HIS A 392 16.65 38.48 1.51
C HIS A 392 17.82 38.38 0.52
N LEU A 393 18.71 39.37 0.51
CA LEU A 393 19.79 39.53 -0.48
C LEU A 393 20.80 38.36 -0.50
N ASN A 394 20.98 37.68 0.63
CA ASN A 394 21.88 36.53 0.78
C ASN A 394 21.25 35.20 0.37
N TRP A 395 19.96 35.20 0.03
CA TRP A 395 19.26 33.99 -0.41
C TRP A 395 19.38 33.81 -1.93
N PRO A 396 19.32 32.58 -2.43
CA PRO A 396 19.32 32.32 -3.87
C PRO A 396 18.00 32.74 -4.52
N CYS A 397 18.02 32.93 -5.84
CA CYS A 397 16.82 33.10 -6.66
C CYS A 397 16.25 31.74 -7.10
N LEU A 398 14.95 31.70 -7.34
CA LEU A 398 14.33 30.62 -8.12
C LEU A 398 14.71 30.79 -9.58
N GLN A 399 15.00 29.68 -10.25
CA GLN A 399 15.23 29.63 -11.69
C GLN A 399 13.99 29.06 -12.38
N ALA A 400 13.58 29.71 -13.46
CA ALA A 400 12.53 29.28 -14.39
C ALA A 400 12.98 29.53 -15.84
N GLY A 401 12.19 29.11 -16.83
CA GLY A 401 12.55 29.26 -18.24
C GLY A 401 13.44 28.12 -18.76
N SER A 402 14.04 28.32 -19.94
CA SER A 402 14.99 27.38 -20.55
C SER A 402 16.42 27.65 -20.09
N ASP A 403 17.30 26.67 -20.23
CA ASP A 403 18.73 26.84 -19.92
C ASP A 403 19.39 27.93 -20.78
N SER A 404 18.87 28.14 -22.01
CA SER A 404 19.30 29.21 -22.91
C SER A 404 18.80 30.62 -22.53
N LYS A 405 17.70 30.72 -21.77
CA LYS A 405 17.13 32.00 -21.31
C LYS A 405 16.57 31.85 -19.90
N PRO A 406 17.46 31.76 -18.89
CA PRO A 406 17.04 31.58 -17.51
C PRO A 406 16.34 32.83 -16.99
N THR A 407 15.23 32.64 -16.29
CA THR A 407 14.52 33.69 -15.55
C THR A 407 14.81 33.53 -14.07
N PHE A 408 15.37 34.57 -13.45
CA PHE A 408 15.67 34.59 -12.01
C PHE A 408 14.58 35.33 -11.25
N LEU A 409 13.97 34.65 -10.27
CA LEU A 409 12.89 35.21 -9.48
C LEU A 409 13.30 35.26 -8.00
N PRO A 410 13.31 36.44 -7.36
CA PRO A 410 13.48 36.55 -5.91
C PRO A 410 12.41 35.72 -5.17
N MET A 411 12.82 34.97 -4.16
CA MET A 411 11.92 34.09 -3.42
C MET A 411 10.84 34.87 -2.65
N GLU A 412 11.13 36.11 -2.22
CA GLU A 412 10.23 36.93 -1.40
C GLU A 412 9.04 37.50 -2.18
N ILE A 413 9.09 37.47 -3.51
CA ILE A 413 8.00 37.90 -4.40
C ILE A 413 7.30 36.73 -5.08
N CYS A 414 7.64 35.49 -4.71
CA CYS A 414 7.07 34.28 -5.29
C CYS A 414 6.15 33.60 -4.27
N ARG A 415 4.91 33.35 -4.68
CA ARG A 415 3.93 32.56 -3.91
C ARG A 415 3.74 31.21 -4.57
N ILE A 416 3.72 30.12 -3.80
CA ILE A 416 3.44 28.78 -4.34
C ILE A 416 1.99 28.76 -4.87
N ALA A 417 1.81 28.31 -6.11
CA ALA A 417 0.46 28.20 -6.71
C ALA A 417 -0.36 27.13 -5.98
N GLU A 418 -1.65 27.39 -5.76
CA GLU A 418 -2.57 26.47 -5.08
C GLU A 418 -2.86 25.21 -5.90
N GLY A 419 -3.31 24.14 -5.25
CA GLY A 419 -3.73 22.90 -5.92
C GLY A 419 -2.59 21.99 -6.38
N GLN A 420 -1.36 22.25 -5.93
CA GLN A 420 -0.19 21.42 -6.26
C GLN A 420 0.00 20.29 -5.24
N ARG A 421 -0.14 19.05 -5.69
CA ARG A 421 0.03 17.86 -4.85
C ARG A 421 1.48 17.76 -4.33
N TYR A 422 1.62 17.50 -3.03
CA TYR A 422 2.89 17.10 -2.44
C TYR A 422 3.12 15.61 -2.72
N SER A 423 4.07 15.30 -3.61
CA SER A 423 4.31 13.93 -4.09
C SER A 423 5.44 13.19 -3.39
N LYS A 424 6.16 13.86 -2.48
CA LYS A 424 7.32 13.30 -1.79
C LYS A 424 6.89 12.60 -0.50
N LYS A 425 7.82 11.83 0.10
CA LYS A 425 7.61 11.19 1.40
C LYS A 425 7.32 12.23 2.48
N LEU A 426 6.19 12.06 3.16
CA LEU A 426 5.87 12.80 4.37
C LEU A 426 6.68 12.27 5.54
N ASN A 427 7.00 13.16 6.48
CA ASN A 427 7.63 12.77 7.73
C ASN A 427 6.62 12.09 8.69
N GLU A 428 7.11 11.43 9.75
CA GLU A 428 6.26 10.69 10.69
C GLU A 428 5.19 11.58 11.37
N GLN A 429 5.49 12.86 11.61
CA GLN A 429 4.57 13.81 12.23
C GLN A 429 3.42 14.18 11.28
N GLN A 430 3.74 14.49 10.02
CA GLN A 430 2.79 14.76 8.96
C GLN A 430 1.88 13.55 8.72
N VAL A 431 2.46 12.35 8.61
CA VAL A 431 1.70 11.09 8.49
C VAL A 431 0.76 10.91 9.66
N THR A 432 1.22 11.15 10.89
CA THR A 432 0.40 11.03 12.10
C THR A 432 -0.78 12.02 12.10
N LYS A 433 -0.57 13.27 11.67
CA LYS A 433 -1.65 14.27 11.56
C LYS A 433 -2.71 13.85 10.55
N ILE A 434 -2.30 13.37 9.36
CA ILE A 434 -3.24 12.86 8.35
C ILE A 434 -3.97 11.62 8.87
N LEU A 435 -3.27 10.69 9.55
CA LEU A 435 -3.90 9.51 10.15
C LEU A 435 -4.98 9.90 11.16
N LYS A 436 -4.69 10.83 12.08
CA LYS A 436 -5.69 11.31 13.05
C LYS A 436 -6.91 11.92 12.36
N ALA A 437 -6.72 12.64 11.26
CA ALA A 437 -7.80 13.26 10.52
C ALA A 437 -8.62 12.26 9.67
N THR A 438 -8.03 11.16 9.21
CA THR A 438 -8.63 10.23 8.24
C THR A 438 -9.07 8.89 8.84
N CYS A 439 -8.62 8.59 10.06
CA CYS A 439 -8.97 7.37 10.80
C CYS A 439 -10.37 7.51 11.42
N VAL A 440 -11.38 7.45 10.55
CA VAL A 440 -12.79 7.65 10.87
C VAL A 440 -13.49 6.31 11.12
N ARG A 441 -14.32 6.25 12.17
CA ARG A 441 -15.10 5.06 12.54
C ARG A 441 -16.12 4.70 11.44
N PRO A 442 -16.60 3.46 11.37
CA PRO A 442 -17.44 2.98 10.26
C PRO A 442 -18.72 3.79 10.06
N HIS A 443 -19.44 4.09 11.14
CA HIS A 443 -20.63 4.94 11.12
C HIS A 443 -20.35 6.31 10.47
N ASP A 444 -19.36 7.03 11.00
CA ASP A 444 -19.04 8.37 10.51
C ASP A 444 -18.46 8.32 9.09
N ARG A 445 -17.72 7.27 8.72
CA ARG A 445 -17.20 7.10 7.36
C ARG A 445 -18.35 6.89 6.38
N GLU A 446 -19.32 6.05 6.73
CA GLU A 446 -20.52 5.84 5.92
C GLU A 446 -21.31 7.13 5.73
N MET A 447 -21.56 7.88 6.81
CA MET A 447 -22.26 9.17 6.74
C MET A 447 -21.52 10.18 5.85
N ASN A 448 -20.19 10.24 5.94
CA ASN A 448 -19.39 11.11 5.08
C ASN A 448 -19.43 10.67 3.60
N ILE A 449 -19.54 9.37 3.30
CA ILE A 449 -19.70 8.88 1.92
C ILE A 449 -21.08 9.29 1.37
N ILE A 450 -22.14 9.12 2.16
CA ILE A 450 -23.50 9.56 1.80
C ILE A 450 -23.50 11.07 1.53
N LYS A 451 -22.91 11.86 2.43
CA LYS A 451 -22.77 13.32 2.25
C LYS A 451 -22.06 13.69 0.94
N VAL A 452 -21.01 12.96 0.56
CA VAL A 452 -20.32 13.18 -0.72
C VAL A 452 -21.26 12.90 -1.90
N VAL A 453 -22.04 11.82 -1.85
CA VAL A 453 -23.01 11.49 -2.92
C VAL A 453 -24.08 12.58 -3.04
N ASP A 454 -24.62 13.03 -1.91
CA ASP A 454 -25.64 14.09 -1.85
C ASP A 454 -25.10 15.43 -2.36
N GLU A 455 -23.88 15.84 -1.96
CA GLU A 455 -23.26 17.11 -2.38
C GLU A 455 -22.86 17.13 -3.87
N ASN A 456 -22.61 15.97 -4.46
CA ASN A 456 -22.29 15.85 -5.89
C ASN A 456 -23.51 15.63 -6.77
N GLN A 457 -24.69 15.33 -6.20
CA GLN A 457 -25.95 15.17 -6.93
C GLN A 457 -25.83 14.22 -8.13
N PHE A 458 -25.12 13.09 -7.98
CA PHE A 458 -24.83 12.16 -9.08
C PHE A 458 -26.09 11.71 -9.84
N LYS A 459 -27.22 11.58 -9.16
CA LYS A 459 -28.52 11.23 -9.76
C LYS A 459 -29.04 12.27 -10.76
N ASN A 460 -28.74 13.54 -10.52
CA ASN A 460 -29.20 14.68 -11.33
C ASN A 460 -28.06 15.24 -12.19
N ASP A 461 -26.94 14.51 -12.34
CA ASP A 461 -25.81 14.96 -13.14
C ASP A 461 -26.18 14.99 -14.62
N GLU A 462 -26.06 16.17 -15.25
CA GLU A 462 -26.50 16.40 -16.63
C GLU A 462 -25.81 15.46 -17.63
N TYR A 463 -24.51 15.17 -17.44
CA TYR A 463 -23.77 14.25 -18.30
C TYR A 463 -24.24 12.81 -18.09
N ALA A 464 -24.41 12.37 -16.83
CA ALA A 464 -24.94 11.04 -16.54
C ALA A 464 -26.33 10.83 -17.19
N VAL A 465 -27.24 11.81 -17.05
CA VAL A 465 -28.59 11.76 -17.64
C VAL A 465 -28.54 11.74 -19.18
N GLU A 466 -27.68 12.55 -19.80
CA GLU A 466 -27.51 12.55 -21.25
C GLU A 466 -27.07 11.18 -21.77
N PHE A 467 -26.15 10.51 -21.07
CA PHE A 467 -25.66 9.17 -21.39
C PHE A 467 -26.57 8.03 -20.91
N GLY A 468 -27.73 8.35 -20.33
CA GLY A 468 -28.71 7.33 -19.93
C GLY A 468 -28.29 6.56 -18.67
N MET A 469 -27.42 7.15 -17.84
CA MET A 469 -26.95 6.58 -16.59
C MET A 469 -27.82 7.09 -15.44
N LYS A 470 -28.50 6.18 -14.75
CA LYS A 470 -29.27 6.47 -13.54
C LYS A 470 -28.57 5.87 -12.33
N ILE A 471 -28.03 6.74 -11.48
CA ILE A 471 -27.33 6.36 -10.25
C ILE A 471 -28.32 6.33 -9.08
N MET A 472 -28.30 5.24 -8.31
CA MET A 472 -29.13 5.09 -7.11
C MET A 472 -28.45 5.76 -5.90
N ASP A 473 -29.24 6.44 -5.06
CA ASP A 473 -28.74 7.27 -3.94
C ASP A 473 -28.25 6.43 -2.74
N GLY A 474 -28.80 5.23 -2.55
CA GLY A 474 -28.51 4.37 -1.41
C GLY A 474 -27.27 3.50 -1.60
N LEU A 475 -26.49 3.33 -0.52
CA LEU A 475 -25.48 2.28 -0.47
C LEU A 475 -26.14 0.92 -0.73
N THR A 476 -25.42 0.04 -1.45
CA THR A 476 -25.89 -1.31 -1.75
C THR A 476 -25.96 -2.13 -0.47
N SER A 477 -27.18 -2.51 -0.06
CA SER A 477 -27.40 -3.52 0.97
C SER A 477 -27.28 -4.92 0.35
N LEU A 478 -26.49 -5.79 0.96
CA LEU A 478 -26.24 -7.14 0.45
C LEU A 478 -26.13 -8.17 1.59
N GLU A 479 -26.47 -9.42 1.26
CA GLU A 479 -26.27 -10.56 2.15
C GLU A 479 -24.79 -10.95 2.16
N ALA A 480 -24.21 -10.98 3.36
CA ALA A 480 -22.89 -11.50 3.65
C ALA A 480 -23.00 -12.72 4.56
N ARG A 481 -21.88 -13.40 4.80
CA ARG A 481 -21.78 -14.50 5.77
C ARG A 481 -20.63 -14.25 6.73
N VAL A 482 -20.80 -14.54 8.01
CA VAL A 482 -19.72 -14.51 8.99
C VAL A 482 -19.23 -15.94 9.20
N LEU A 483 -18.05 -16.23 8.66
CA LEU A 483 -17.36 -17.49 8.87
C LEU A 483 -16.97 -17.65 10.34
N GLN A 484 -17.12 -18.86 10.87
CA GLN A 484 -16.72 -19.15 12.24
C GLN A 484 -15.19 -19.14 12.35
N PRO A 485 -14.63 -18.64 13.47
CA PRO A 485 -13.20 -18.73 13.72
C PRO A 485 -12.78 -20.20 13.90
N PRO A 486 -11.60 -20.61 13.40
CA PRO A 486 -11.12 -21.98 13.56
C PRO A 486 -10.81 -22.28 15.03
N MET A 487 -10.78 -23.59 15.36
CA MET A 487 -10.21 -24.03 16.61
C MET A 487 -8.68 -24.01 16.54
N LEU A 488 -8.05 -23.43 17.56
CA LEU A 488 -6.60 -23.36 17.67
C LEU A 488 -6.12 -24.34 18.72
N ARG A 489 -5.07 -25.10 18.40
CA ARG A 489 -4.43 -26.03 19.34
C ARG A 489 -3.11 -25.46 19.84
N TYR A 490 -2.89 -25.64 21.14
CA TYR A 490 -1.71 -25.33 21.94
C TYR A 490 -1.19 -26.61 22.60
N SER A 491 -0.06 -26.54 23.31
CA SER A 491 0.52 -27.71 23.98
C SER A 491 -0.37 -28.22 25.12
N GLN A 492 -0.43 -29.55 25.27
CA GLN A 492 -1.08 -30.22 26.40
C GLN A 492 -0.41 -29.95 27.75
N ALA A 493 0.84 -29.43 27.75
CA ALA A 493 1.53 -29.04 28.97
C ALA A 493 1.05 -27.69 29.55
N GLY A 494 0.18 -26.97 28.84
CA GLY A 494 -0.54 -25.81 29.34
C GLY A 494 -1.81 -26.21 30.10
N LYS A 495 -2.39 -25.29 30.88
CA LYS A 495 -3.69 -25.53 31.52
C LYS A 495 -4.83 -25.54 30.51
N GLU A 496 -4.70 -24.73 29.45
CA GLU A 496 -5.58 -24.75 28.29
C GLU A 496 -4.80 -25.19 27.04
N SER A 497 -5.26 -26.26 26.38
CA SER A 497 -4.65 -26.83 25.18
C SER A 497 -5.40 -26.47 23.88
N THR A 498 -6.61 -25.91 23.99
CA THR A 498 -7.42 -25.48 22.85
C THR A 498 -7.97 -24.08 23.08
N CYS A 499 -8.15 -23.31 22.01
CA CYS A 499 -8.70 -21.97 22.08
C CYS A 499 -9.60 -21.66 20.88
N ARG A 500 -10.81 -21.17 21.16
CA ARG A 500 -11.64 -20.50 20.15
C ARG A 500 -11.42 -19.00 20.20
N PRO A 501 -10.87 -18.38 19.14
CA PRO A 501 -10.82 -16.95 19.04
C PRO A 501 -12.20 -16.32 19.18
N SER A 502 -12.27 -15.17 19.87
CA SER A 502 -13.49 -14.38 19.99
C SER A 502 -13.28 -13.05 19.27
N VAL A 503 -14.15 -12.75 18.30
CA VAL A 503 -14.06 -11.52 17.47
C VAL A 503 -12.64 -11.31 16.93
N GLY A 504 -12.06 -12.37 16.36
CA GLY A 504 -10.73 -12.36 15.75
C GLY A 504 -9.56 -12.18 16.72
N GLN A 505 -9.75 -12.39 18.02
CA GLN A 505 -8.73 -12.18 19.06
C GLN A 505 -8.71 -13.31 20.08
N TRP A 506 -7.52 -13.58 20.62
CA TRP A 506 -7.30 -14.45 21.77
C TRP A 506 -6.04 -14.00 22.52
N ASN A 507 -5.63 -14.73 23.57
CA ASN A 507 -4.43 -14.45 24.35
C ASN A 507 -3.69 -15.75 24.70
N LEU A 508 -2.47 -15.62 25.25
CA LEU A 508 -1.65 -16.75 25.69
C LEU A 508 -1.84 -17.11 27.17
N ILE A 509 -2.80 -16.50 27.86
CA ILE A 509 -3.05 -16.77 29.28
C ILE A 509 -3.36 -18.26 29.43
N GLN A 510 -2.68 -18.91 30.38
CA GLN A 510 -2.81 -20.34 30.70
C GLN A 510 -2.42 -21.33 29.58
N LYS A 511 -1.85 -20.84 28.47
CA LYS A 511 -1.46 -21.65 27.31
C LYS A 511 0.06 -21.76 27.20
N LYS A 512 0.52 -22.88 26.65
CA LYS A 512 1.91 -23.06 26.22
C LYS A 512 1.97 -23.33 24.73
N MET A 513 2.98 -22.80 24.07
CA MET A 513 3.21 -22.97 22.63
C MET A 513 3.27 -24.45 22.25
N VAL A 514 2.77 -24.79 21.06
CA VAL A 514 2.71 -26.19 20.57
C VAL A 514 4.10 -26.83 20.55
N ASN A 515 5.09 -26.09 20.02
CA ASN A 515 6.48 -26.48 20.05
C ASN A 515 7.31 -25.26 20.46
N GLY A 516 7.79 -25.27 21.71
CA GLY A 516 8.72 -24.27 22.21
C GLY A 516 10.12 -24.53 21.67
N GLY A 517 10.64 -23.57 20.91
CA GLY A 517 12.01 -23.57 20.44
C GLY A 517 13.00 -23.52 21.59
N ARG A 518 14.18 -24.09 21.35
CA ARG A 518 15.28 -24.14 22.31
C ARG A 518 16.29 -23.03 22.01
N VAL A 519 16.64 -22.26 23.04
CA VAL A 519 17.65 -21.19 23.02
C VAL A 519 18.62 -21.44 24.17
N ASP A 520 19.65 -22.22 23.88
CA ASP A 520 20.74 -22.54 24.79
C ASP A 520 21.78 -21.41 24.85
N THR A 521 21.98 -20.75 23.71
CA THR A 521 23.06 -19.78 23.50
C THR A 521 22.53 -18.45 23.00
N TRP A 522 22.66 -17.42 23.82
CA TRP A 522 22.22 -16.06 23.46
C TRP A 522 23.09 -14.99 24.08
N ALA A 523 23.07 -13.79 23.49
CA ALA A 523 23.74 -12.61 24.02
C ALA A 523 22.87 -11.36 23.89
N CYS A 524 23.23 -10.29 24.60
CA CYS A 524 22.56 -9.00 24.52
C CYS A 524 23.56 -7.86 24.27
N ILE A 525 23.24 -7.00 23.30
CA ILE A 525 23.98 -5.76 23.01
C ILE A 525 23.05 -4.55 23.16
N ASN A 526 23.56 -3.51 23.81
CA ASN A 526 22.82 -2.29 24.11
C ASN A 526 23.41 -1.07 23.40
N PHE A 527 22.67 -0.52 22.44
CA PHE A 527 23.01 0.74 21.75
C PHE A 527 22.22 1.94 22.28
N SER A 528 21.43 1.78 23.33
CA SER A 528 20.62 2.85 23.92
C SER A 528 21.31 3.54 25.08
N ARG A 529 20.68 4.60 25.60
CA ARG A 529 21.11 5.27 26.83
C ARG A 529 20.61 4.58 28.09
N GLU A 530 19.84 3.50 27.98
CA GLU A 530 19.37 2.73 29.13
C GLU A 530 20.56 2.04 29.83
N ASN A 531 20.55 2.01 31.16
CA ASN A 531 21.62 1.37 31.92
C ASN A 531 21.58 -0.16 31.79
N ASN A 532 22.73 -0.82 31.95
CA ASN A 532 22.82 -2.28 31.78
C ASN A 532 22.00 -3.04 32.83
N ASN A 533 21.78 -2.49 34.03
CA ASN A 533 20.95 -3.14 35.06
C ASN A 533 19.48 -3.24 34.62
N ALA A 534 18.91 -2.17 34.07
CA ALA A 534 17.55 -2.15 33.53
C ALA A 534 17.42 -3.08 32.32
N VAL A 535 18.43 -3.12 31.45
CA VAL A 535 18.47 -4.06 30.32
C VAL A 535 18.55 -5.50 30.80
N ASN A 536 19.38 -5.81 31.81
CA ASN A 536 19.49 -7.15 32.38
C ASN A 536 18.17 -7.60 33.02
N MET A 537 17.49 -6.72 33.79
CA MET A 537 16.16 -7.00 34.33
C MET A 537 15.13 -7.26 33.23
N PHE A 538 15.15 -6.43 32.17
CA PHE A 538 14.28 -6.61 31.01
C PHE A 538 14.52 -7.94 30.30
N CYS A 539 15.79 -8.30 30.06
CA CYS A 539 16.16 -9.58 29.46
C CYS A 539 15.74 -10.75 30.35
N GLY A 540 15.96 -10.67 31.66
CA GLY A 540 15.52 -11.69 32.62
C GLY A 540 14.00 -11.90 32.56
N GLY A 541 13.21 -10.82 32.57
CA GLY A 541 11.75 -10.88 32.44
C GLY A 541 11.29 -11.46 31.09
N LEU A 542 11.97 -11.13 30.01
CA LEU A 542 11.69 -11.69 28.68
C LEU A 542 12.01 -13.19 28.63
N VAL A 543 13.15 -13.62 29.16
CA VAL A 543 13.55 -15.04 29.20
C VAL A 543 12.60 -15.84 30.07
N GLN A 544 12.24 -15.32 31.25
CA GLN A 544 11.22 -15.91 32.11
C GLN A 544 9.89 -16.07 31.36
N MET A 545 9.46 -15.04 30.63
CA MET A 545 8.25 -15.14 29.81
C MET A 545 8.36 -16.22 28.73
N CYS A 546 9.50 -16.32 28.03
CA CYS A 546 9.73 -17.37 27.03
C CYS A 546 9.58 -18.77 27.64
N ASN A 547 10.18 -19.00 28.82
CA ASN A 547 10.04 -20.27 29.54
C ASN A 547 8.59 -20.52 30.00
N ASN A 548 7.90 -19.49 30.50
CA ASN A 548 6.49 -19.61 30.95
C ASN A 548 5.56 -20.02 29.81
N VAL A 549 5.78 -19.51 28.59
CA VAL A 549 4.98 -19.87 27.41
C VAL A 549 5.43 -21.17 26.75
N GLY A 550 6.39 -21.90 27.34
CA GLY A 550 6.76 -23.26 26.96
C GLY A 550 8.00 -23.39 26.08
N MET A 551 8.80 -22.33 25.90
CA MET A 551 10.14 -22.44 25.29
C MET A 551 11.15 -23.01 26.28
N VAL A 552 12.27 -23.51 25.77
CA VAL A 552 13.45 -23.86 26.59
C VAL A 552 14.49 -22.78 26.36
N PHE A 553 14.55 -21.79 27.25
CA PHE A 553 15.40 -20.61 27.11
C PHE A 553 16.36 -20.51 28.30
N ASN A 554 17.67 -20.58 28.02
CA ASN A 554 18.71 -20.49 29.04
C ASN A 554 18.64 -19.13 29.78
N PRO A 555 18.51 -19.12 31.13
CA PRO A 555 18.42 -17.88 31.90
C PRO A 555 19.65 -16.99 31.79
N ASN A 556 20.82 -17.57 31.51
CA ASN A 556 22.09 -16.85 31.54
C ASN A 556 22.60 -16.57 30.12
N PRO A 557 22.93 -15.31 29.77
CA PRO A 557 23.55 -15.00 28.50
C PRO A 557 24.99 -15.51 28.46
N VAL A 558 25.46 -15.78 27.23
CA VAL A 558 26.82 -16.25 26.94
C VAL A 558 27.85 -15.19 27.25
N LEU A 559 27.49 -13.91 27.26
CA LEU A 559 28.36 -12.80 27.66
C LEU A 559 27.54 -11.82 28.51
N PRO A 560 28.16 -11.10 29.47
CA PRO A 560 27.51 -9.96 30.10
C PRO A 560 27.02 -8.95 29.05
N THR A 561 25.90 -8.29 29.32
CA THR A 561 25.36 -7.25 28.43
C THR A 561 26.38 -6.14 28.18
N ILE A 562 26.66 -5.85 26.91
CA ILE A 562 27.65 -4.84 26.51
C ILE A 562 26.92 -3.56 26.11
N LEU A 563 27.34 -2.43 26.69
CA LEU A 563 26.91 -1.10 26.29
C LEU A 563 27.85 -0.58 25.20
N CYS A 564 27.31 -0.29 24.01
CA CYS A 564 28.09 0.06 22.84
C CYS A 564 27.64 1.41 22.25
N PRO A 565 28.59 2.26 21.80
CA PRO A 565 28.23 3.48 21.10
C PRO A 565 27.57 3.18 19.75
N PRO A 566 26.48 3.87 19.35
CA PRO A 566 25.76 3.59 18.10
C PRO A 566 26.57 3.84 16.82
N ARG A 567 27.73 4.51 16.91
CA ARG A 567 28.58 4.83 15.75
C ARG A 567 29.32 3.60 15.19
N ASN A 568 29.56 2.59 16.02
CA ASN A 568 30.42 1.45 15.67
C ASN A 568 29.66 0.11 15.54
N VAL A 569 28.36 0.14 15.22
CA VAL A 569 27.46 -1.04 15.20
C VAL A 569 28.09 -2.28 14.56
N GLU A 570 28.74 -2.12 13.42
CA GLU A 570 29.34 -3.24 12.69
C GLU A 570 30.45 -3.93 13.47
N ARG A 571 31.47 -3.16 13.90
CA ARG A 571 32.56 -3.68 14.72
C ARG A 571 32.04 -4.39 15.97
N GLU A 572 31.06 -3.80 16.65
CA GLU A 572 30.51 -4.35 17.88
C GLU A 572 29.72 -5.66 17.65
N LEU A 573 29.02 -5.77 16.51
CA LEU A 573 28.34 -7.02 16.12
C LEU A 573 29.31 -8.14 15.76
N PHE A 574 30.41 -7.82 15.08
CA PHE A 574 31.48 -8.79 14.82
C PHE A 574 32.21 -9.18 16.11
N ASP A 575 32.50 -8.23 16.99
CA ASP A 575 33.19 -8.47 18.25
C ASP A 575 32.38 -9.36 19.21
N ILE A 576 31.08 -9.08 19.38
CA ILE A 576 30.22 -9.93 20.22
C ILE A 576 30.08 -11.35 19.66
N HIS A 577 30.05 -11.49 18.33
CA HIS A 577 30.03 -12.81 17.68
C HIS A 577 31.34 -13.57 17.94
N SER A 578 32.49 -12.95 17.67
CA SER A 578 33.81 -13.55 17.88
C SER A 578 34.06 -13.92 19.34
N LYS A 579 33.75 -13.03 20.29
CA LYS A 579 33.89 -13.29 21.73
C LYS A 579 32.98 -14.42 22.20
N SER A 580 31.76 -14.49 21.68
CA SER A 580 30.84 -15.58 22.02
C SER A 580 31.37 -16.92 21.52
N THR A 581 31.86 -16.98 20.28
CA THR A 581 32.46 -18.19 19.69
C THR A 581 33.72 -18.63 20.44
N ALA A 582 34.58 -17.69 20.84
CA ALA A 582 35.77 -17.99 21.65
C ALA A 582 35.38 -18.61 23.00
N ARG A 583 34.37 -18.06 23.69
CA ARG A 583 33.86 -18.61 24.95
C ARG A 583 33.26 -20.01 24.80
N PHE A 584 32.75 -20.37 23.62
CA PHE A 584 32.32 -21.75 23.35
C PHE A 584 33.50 -22.68 23.12
N ALA A 585 34.54 -22.23 22.42
CA ALA A 585 35.76 -22.99 22.23
C ALA A 585 36.42 -23.35 23.58
N GLU A 586 36.45 -22.40 24.53
CA GLU A 586 36.91 -22.64 25.91
C GLU A 586 36.10 -23.72 26.66
N LYS A 587 34.83 -23.91 26.29
CA LYS A 587 33.94 -24.93 26.86
C LYS A 587 33.94 -26.25 26.07
N GLY A 588 34.88 -26.43 25.15
CA GLY A 588 34.99 -27.65 24.33
C GLY A 588 33.99 -27.75 23.17
N VAL A 589 33.24 -26.68 22.88
CA VAL A 589 32.29 -26.62 21.76
C VAL A 589 32.89 -25.77 20.65
N GLN A 590 33.59 -26.40 19.71
CA GLN A 590 34.21 -25.68 18.58
C GLN A 590 33.16 -25.23 17.55
N GLY A 591 33.28 -24.00 17.08
CA GLY A 591 32.60 -23.50 15.88
C GLY A 591 31.10 -23.24 15.99
N GLN A 592 30.47 -23.32 17.18
CA GLN A 592 29.05 -23.00 17.32
C GLN A 592 28.81 -21.50 17.56
N PRO A 593 28.04 -20.81 16.69
CA PRO A 593 27.62 -19.44 16.92
C PRO A 593 26.48 -19.36 17.94
N ILE A 594 26.23 -18.17 18.49
CA ILE A 594 25.02 -17.92 19.30
C ILE A 594 23.75 -18.13 18.46
N GLN A 595 22.73 -18.75 19.07
CA GLN A 595 21.44 -18.99 18.42
C GLN A 595 20.60 -17.71 18.32
N LEU A 596 20.71 -16.80 19.30
CA LEU A 596 19.92 -15.57 19.34
C LEU A 596 20.72 -14.37 19.85
N LEU A 597 20.64 -13.25 19.14
CA LEU A 597 21.13 -11.94 19.59
C LEU A 597 19.97 -11.01 19.93
N ILE A 598 19.85 -10.60 21.20
CA ILE A 598 18.95 -9.53 21.63
C ILE A 598 19.66 -8.19 21.43
N VAL A 599 19.01 -7.26 20.71
CA VAL A 599 19.59 -5.95 20.41
C VAL A 599 18.70 -4.85 20.94
N ILE A 600 19.20 -4.06 21.88
CA ILE A 600 18.53 -2.83 22.30
C ILE A 600 18.92 -1.71 21.34
N LEU A 601 17.94 -1.19 20.61
CA LEU A 601 18.13 -0.12 19.63
C LEU A 601 18.39 1.23 20.31
N PRO A 602 19.09 2.17 19.66
CA PRO A 602 19.17 3.55 20.16
C PRO A 602 17.81 4.25 20.12
N GLU A 603 17.72 5.42 20.77
CA GLU A 603 16.53 6.28 20.72
C GLU A 603 16.27 6.82 19.31
N ALA A 604 17.33 7.09 18.55
CA ALA A 604 17.26 7.53 17.16
C ALA A 604 16.94 6.36 16.21
N SER A 605 16.14 6.62 15.17
CA SER A 605 15.89 5.65 14.10
C SER A 605 17.08 5.54 13.14
N GLY A 606 17.20 4.40 12.44
CA GLY A 606 18.13 4.24 11.31
C GLY A 606 19.05 3.01 11.39
N LEU A 607 19.38 2.53 12.59
CA LEU A 607 20.33 1.40 12.74
C LEU A 607 19.71 0.02 12.52
N TYR A 608 18.37 -0.09 12.59
CA TYR A 608 17.67 -1.36 12.47
C TYR A 608 18.03 -2.12 11.19
N GLY A 609 18.06 -1.44 10.04
CA GLY A 609 18.38 -2.06 8.76
C GLY A 609 19.80 -2.60 8.71
N ARG A 610 20.79 -1.81 9.16
CA ARG A 610 22.20 -2.21 9.22
C ARG A 610 22.43 -3.41 10.14
N ILE A 611 21.86 -3.39 11.35
CA ILE A 611 21.92 -4.52 12.29
C ILE A 611 21.38 -5.79 11.63
N LYS A 612 20.23 -5.67 10.95
CA LYS A 612 19.57 -6.79 10.29
C LYS A 612 20.37 -7.36 9.14
N ARG A 613 20.91 -6.52 8.27
CA ARG A 613 21.81 -6.91 7.18
C ARG A 613 22.98 -7.73 7.73
N ILE A 614 23.78 -7.15 8.63
CA ILE A 614 24.99 -7.78 9.16
C ILE A 614 24.67 -9.13 9.84
N CYS A 615 23.65 -9.16 10.70
CA CYS A 615 23.26 -10.39 11.38
C CYS A 615 22.85 -11.49 10.38
N GLU A 616 22.06 -11.16 9.36
CA GLU A 616 21.36 -12.15 8.53
C GLU A 616 22.18 -12.58 7.28
N THR A 617 23.05 -11.70 6.76
CA THR A 617 23.83 -11.95 5.54
C THR A 617 25.31 -12.20 5.78
N GLU A 618 25.89 -11.65 6.86
CA GLU A 618 27.34 -11.74 7.13
C GLU A 618 27.63 -12.72 8.27
N LEU A 619 26.96 -12.57 9.42
CA LEU A 619 27.20 -13.37 10.63
C LEU A 619 26.38 -14.66 10.70
N GLY A 620 25.20 -14.69 10.07
CA GLY A 620 24.27 -15.83 10.18
C GLY A 620 23.67 -15.97 11.59
N ILE A 621 23.34 -14.87 12.25
CA ILE A 621 22.75 -14.85 13.59
C ILE A 621 21.31 -14.37 13.50
N VAL A 622 20.41 -15.11 14.15
CA VAL A 622 19.03 -14.67 14.34
C VAL A 622 19.00 -13.57 15.39
N SER A 623 18.42 -12.41 15.06
CA SER A 623 18.37 -11.27 15.98
C SER A 623 16.95 -10.79 16.32
N GLN A 624 16.77 -10.34 17.57
CA GLN A 624 15.55 -9.74 18.10
C GLN A 624 15.81 -8.33 18.64
N CYS A 625 15.40 -7.32 17.89
CA CYS A 625 15.56 -5.92 18.26
C CYS A 625 14.42 -5.42 19.17
N CYS A 626 14.77 -4.64 20.20
CA CYS A 626 13.84 -4.03 21.16
C CYS A 626 14.07 -2.52 21.24
N LYS A 627 12.99 -1.73 21.34
CA LYS A 627 13.07 -0.27 21.49
C LYS A 627 13.25 0.14 22.96
N PRO A 628 14.01 1.20 23.27
CA PRO A 628 14.24 1.65 24.65
C PRO A 628 12.96 1.89 25.46
N LYS A 629 11.95 2.49 24.84
CA LYS A 629 10.65 2.76 25.50
C LYS A 629 9.98 1.52 26.11
N ASN A 630 10.24 0.32 25.56
CA ASN A 630 9.64 -0.92 26.06
C ASN A 630 10.40 -1.49 27.27
N ILE A 631 11.67 -1.11 27.43
CA ILE A 631 12.51 -1.48 28.57
C ILE A 631 12.02 -0.75 29.82
N ARG A 632 11.63 0.52 29.70
CA ARG A 632 11.05 1.30 30.80
C ARG A 632 9.67 0.78 31.23
N LYS A 633 8.88 0.25 30.29
CA LYS A 633 7.50 -0.18 30.55
C LYS A 633 7.39 -1.61 31.07
N MET A 634 8.29 -2.52 30.66
CA MET A 634 8.31 -3.95 31.03
C MET A 634 6.92 -4.63 31.03
N SER A 635 6.12 -4.37 30.01
CA SER A 635 4.75 -4.90 29.95
C SER A 635 4.73 -6.40 29.62
N ASN A 636 4.02 -7.21 30.40
CA ASN A 636 3.83 -8.65 30.13
C ASN A 636 3.29 -8.91 28.72
N GLN A 637 2.31 -8.12 28.27
CA GLN A 637 1.77 -8.24 26.91
C GLN A 637 2.84 -8.01 25.84
N TYR A 638 3.81 -7.13 26.09
CA TYR A 638 4.93 -6.93 25.17
C TYR A 638 5.87 -8.14 25.19
N PHE A 639 6.22 -8.66 26.36
CA PHE A 639 7.05 -9.87 26.48
C PHE A 639 6.42 -11.07 25.78
N GLU A 640 5.12 -11.32 25.95
CA GLU A 640 4.39 -12.39 25.24
C GLU A 640 4.51 -12.26 23.71
N ASN A 641 4.31 -11.04 23.19
CA ASN A 641 4.41 -10.78 21.75
C ASN A 641 5.85 -10.94 21.23
N VAL A 642 6.85 -10.58 22.03
CA VAL A 642 8.27 -10.80 21.67
C VAL A 642 8.62 -12.28 21.76
N ALA A 643 8.16 -13.01 22.78
CA ALA A 643 8.36 -14.45 22.92
C ALA A 643 7.80 -15.22 21.72
N MET A 644 6.58 -14.87 21.25
CA MET A 644 6.01 -15.45 20.02
C MET A 644 6.90 -15.25 18.80
N LYS A 645 7.53 -14.08 18.66
CA LYS A 645 8.45 -13.80 17.55
C LYS A 645 9.76 -14.57 17.69
N ILE A 646 10.31 -14.66 18.90
CA ILE A 646 11.54 -15.42 19.14
C ILE A 646 11.29 -16.89 18.84
N ASN A 647 10.19 -17.46 19.33
CA ASN A 647 9.88 -18.88 19.15
C ASN A 647 9.94 -19.33 17.68
N VAL A 648 9.26 -18.60 16.77
CA VAL A 648 9.29 -18.95 15.33
C VAL A 648 10.61 -18.65 14.64
N LYS A 649 11.38 -17.69 15.17
CA LYS A 649 12.72 -17.37 14.69
C LYS A 649 13.76 -18.43 15.05
N VAL A 650 13.49 -19.25 16.07
CA VAL A 650 14.34 -20.37 16.47
C VAL A 650 13.72 -21.72 16.09
N GLY A 651 12.76 -21.73 15.16
CA GLY A 651 12.17 -22.93 14.58
C GLY A 651 10.99 -23.55 15.35
N GLY A 652 10.53 -22.91 16.43
CA GLY A 652 9.35 -23.31 17.19
C GLY A 652 8.02 -23.01 16.48
N ARG A 653 6.92 -23.55 17.03
CA ARG A 653 5.54 -23.32 16.56
C ARG A 653 4.69 -22.79 17.71
N ASN A 654 4.09 -21.61 17.51
CA ASN A 654 3.28 -20.97 18.55
C ASN A 654 1.94 -21.69 18.75
N MET A 655 1.25 -21.98 17.66
CA MET A 655 -0.11 -22.52 17.61
C MET A 655 -0.29 -23.29 16.29
N VAL A 656 -1.29 -24.16 16.22
CA VAL A 656 -1.67 -24.92 15.01
C VAL A 656 -3.20 -24.89 14.87
N LEU A 657 -3.72 -25.00 13.65
CA LEU A 657 -5.14 -25.22 13.41
C LEU A 657 -5.53 -26.65 13.84
N ASP A 658 -6.55 -26.79 14.67
CA ASP A 658 -7.02 -28.09 15.14
C ASP A 658 -7.37 -29.03 13.98
N ASP A 659 -8.04 -28.49 12.96
CA ASP A 659 -8.43 -29.21 11.76
C ASP A 659 -7.25 -29.68 10.92
N ALA A 660 -6.10 -29.00 10.97
CA ALA A 660 -4.90 -29.47 10.28
C ALA A 660 -4.40 -30.79 10.89
N LEU A 661 -4.41 -30.89 12.22
CA LEU A 661 -3.98 -32.07 12.95
C LEU A 661 -4.96 -33.24 12.75
N CYS A 662 -6.25 -32.95 12.70
CA CYS A 662 -7.30 -33.93 12.44
C CYS A 662 -7.48 -34.25 10.95
N ARG A 663 -6.64 -33.70 10.06
CA ARG A 663 -6.73 -33.83 8.59
C ARG A 663 -8.09 -33.45 7.99
N ARG A 664 -8.74 -32.44 8.55
CA ARG A 664 -10.07 -31.96 8.16
C ARG A 664 -10.05 -30.70 7.28
N ILE A 665 -8.89 -30.20 6.87
CA ILE A 665 -8.82 -29.06 5.94
C ILE A 665 -8.93 -29.58 4.50
N PRO A 666 -10.03 -29.29 3.78
CA PRO A 666 -10.25 -29.80 2.44
C PRO A 666 -9.17 -29.33 1.47
N LEU A 667 -8.76 -30.22 0.57
CA LEU A 667 -7.74 -29.99 -0.47
C LEU A 667 -6.34 -29.59 0.04
N VAL A 668 -6.12 -29.69 1.36
CA VAL A 668 -4.87 -29.28 2.00
C VAL A 668 -4.30 -30.40 2.85
N SER A 669 -5.07 -30.96 3.77
CA SER A 669 -4.57 -31.97 4.72
C SER A 669 -4.76 -33.42 4.26
N ASP A 670 -5.50 -33.65 3.17
CA ASP A 670 -5.74 -34.99 2.60
C ASP A 670 -4.52 -35.57 1.88
N ARG A 671 -3.69 -34.71 1.28
CA ARG A 671 -2.42 -35.09 0.65
C ARG A 671 -1.40 -33.95 0.77
N PRO A 672 -0.09 -34.23 0.64
CA PRO A 672 0.96 -33.21 0.73
C PRO A 672 0.64 -31.99 -0.13
N THR A 673 0.47 -30.85 0.51
CA THR A 673 0.10 -29.59 -0.15
C THR A 673 1.01 -28.49 0.37
N ILE A 674 1.58 -27.72 -0.56
CA ILE A 674 2.44 -26.57 -0.23
C ILE A 674 1.67 -25.27 -0.51
N ILE A 675 1.74 -24.33 0.42
CA ILE A 675 1.11 -23.01 0.28
C ILE A 675 2.20 -21.94 0.15
N PHE A 676 2.16 -21.23 -0.97
CA PHE A 676 3.04 -20.12 -1.29
C PHE A 676 2.38 -18.77 -1.00
N GLY A 677 3.21 -17.79 -0.68
CA GLY A 677 2.87 -16.38 -0.67
C GLY A 677 3.91 -15.59 -1.46
N ALA A 678 3.50 -14.61 -2.24
CA ALA A 678 4.39 -13.77 -3.04
C ALA A 678 3.98 -12.30 -3.00
N ASP A 679 4.96 -11.40 -2.93
CA ASP A 679 4.77 -9.93 -2.96
C ASP A 679 5.93 -9.26 -3.70
N VAL A 680 5.64 -8.13 -4.34
CA VAL A 680 6.64 -7.23 -4.91
C VAL A 680 6.51 -5.86 -4.28
N THR A 681 7.61 -5.39 -3.69
CA THR A 681 7.71 -4.04 -3.14
C THR A 681 8.54 -3.17 -4.07
N HIS A 682 7.92 -2.13 -4.64
CA HIS A 682 8.60 -1.10 -5.43
C HIS A 682 9.27 -0.02 -4.57
N PRO A 683 10.27 0.70 -5.14
CA PRO A 683 10.85 1.89 -4.54
C PRO A 683 9.87 3.03 -4.28
N GLN A 684 10.32 4.00 -3.48
CA GLN A 684 9.50 5.15 -3.17
C GLN A 684 9.28 6.03 -4.40
N PRO A 685 8.14 6.72 -4.52
CA PRO A 685 7.91 7.68 -5.60
C PRO A 685 8.96 8.80 -5.59
N GLY A 686 9.67 8.96 -6.71
CA GLY A 686 10.79 9.90 -6.87
C GLY A 686 12.18 9.28 -6.70
N GLU A 687 12.28 7.99 -6.37
CA GLU A 687 13.50 7.18 -6.54
C GLU A 687 13.43 6.48 -7.89
N ASP A 688 14.12 7.00 -8.90
CA ASP A 688 13.97 6.53 -10.28
C ASP A 688 14.93 5.37 -10.65
N SER A 689 15.87 5.03 -9.77
CA SER A 689 16.92 4.03 -10.06
C SER A 689 16.93 2.82 -9.12
N SER A 690 16.22 2.88 -7.98
CA SER A 690 16.23 1.76 -7.04
C SER A 690 15.47 0.55 -7.61
N PRO A 691 15.89 -0.68 -7.30
CA PRO A 691 15.24 -1.88 -7.82
C PRO A 691 13.91 -2.18 -7.11
N SER A 692 13.03 -2.93 -7.77
CA SER A 692 11.92 -3.60 -7.08
C SER A 692 12.46 -4.83 -6.34
N ILE A 693 11.80 -5.23 -5.27
CA ILE A 693 12.18 -6.41 -4.50
C ILE A 693 11.01 -7.37 -4.52
N ALA A 694 11.23 -8.56 -5.06
CA ALA A 694 10.31 -9.67 -4.98
C ALA A 694 10.64 -10.54 -3.76
N ALA A 695 9.59 -11.09 -3.15
CA ALA A 695 9.73 -12.10 -2.11
C ALA A 695 8.72 -13.22 -2.34
N VAL A 696 9.18 -14.45 -2.13
CA VAL A 696 8.34 -15.65 -2.17
C VAL A 696 8.58 -16.45 -0.90
N VAL A 697 7.50 -16.80 -0.21
CA VAL A 697 7.51 -17.67 0.96
C VAL A 697 6.75 -18.94 0.66
N ALA A 698 7.09 -20.04 1.32
CA ALA A 698 6.30 -21.25 1.27
C ALA A 698 6.24 -21.96 2.62
N SER A 699 5.13 -22.66 2.88
CA SER A 699 4.96 -23.52 4.04
C SER A 699 5.99 -24.64 4.03
N MET A 700 6.57 -24.98 5.19
CA MET A 700 7.63 -26.00 5.33
C MET A 700 7.22 -27.19 6.20
N ASP A 701 5.99 -27.19 6.70
CA ASP A 701 5.39 -28.27 7.49
C ASP A 701 4.00 -28.64 6.93
N TRP A 702 3.72 -29.94 6.90
CA TRP A 702 2.45 -30.51 6.48
C TRP A 702 2.06 -31.66 7.41
N PRO A 703 0.80 -31.75 7.86
CA PRO A 703 -0.36 -30.93 7.46
C PRO A 703 -0.52 -29.57 8.18
N GLU A 704 0.35 -29.19 9.12
CA GLU A 704 0.11 -28.08 10.06
C GLU A 704 0.20 -26.66 9.47
N ILE A 705 1.06 -26.43 8.46
CA ILE A 705 1.16 -25.16 7.71
C ILE A 705 1.41 -23.93 8.61
N THR A 706 2.38 -24.07 9.51
CA THR A 706 2.72 -23.01 10.48
C THR A 706 4.13 -22.45 10.30
N LYS A 707 5.03 -23.22 9.67
CA LYS A 707 6.41 -22.81 9.42
C LYS A 707 6.55 -22.35 7.98
N TYR A 708 7.25 -21.24 7.76
CA TYR A 708 7.49 -20.72 6.42
C TYR A 708 8.98 -20.39 6.21
N ARG A 709 9.49 -20.74 5.03
CA ARG A 709 10.79 -20.28 4.52
C ARG A 709 10.55 -19.19 3.49
N GLY A 710 11.40 -18.16 3.48
CA GLY A 710 11.25 -17.00 2.61
C GLY A 710 12.51 -16.70 1.81
N LEU A 711 12.34 -16.47 0.51
CA LEU A 711 13.37 -16.08 -0.44
C LEU A 711 13.06 -14.68 -0.98
N VAL A 712 14.10 -13.95 -1.35
CA VAL A 712 14.02 -12.56 -1.81
C VAL A 712 14.97 -12.34 -2.98
N SER A 713 14.58 -11.51 -3.94
CA SER A 713 15.39 -11.15 -5.10
C SER A 713 15.14 -9.71 -5.50
N ALA A 714 16.17 -9.07 -6.06
CA ALA A 714 16.06 -7.74 -6.64
C ALA A 714 15.77 -7.88 -8.13
N GLN A 715 14.88 -7.04 -8.63
CA GLN A 715 14.46 -7.03 -10.03
C GLN A 715 14.35 -5.58 -10.55
N PRO A 716 14.20 -5.37 -11.87
CA PRO A 716 14.20 -4.05 -12.47
C PRO A 716 13.21 -3.05 -11.84
N HIS A 717 13.52 -1.77 -12.02
CA HIS A 717 12.74 -0.67 -11.46
C HIS A 717 11.27 -0.78 -11.85
N ARG A 718 10.37 -0.82 -10.86
CA ARG A 718 8.90 -0.93 -11.03
C ARG A 718 8.40 -2.13 -11.85
N GLN A 719 9.20 -3.17 -11.99
CA GLN A 719 8.76 -4.46 -12.53
C GLN A 719 7.83 -5.14 -11.51
N GLU A 720 6.61 -5.51 -11.92
CA GLU A 720 5.64 -6.25 -11.08
C GLU A 720 5.78 -7.77 -11.23
N MET A 721 6.10 -8.28 -12.41
CA MET A 721 6.33 -9.73 -12.61
C MET A 721 7.58 -10.19 -11.85
N ILE A 722 7.50 -11.34 -11.18
CA ILE A 722 8.64 -11.87 -10.41
C ILE A 722 9.56 -12.67 -11.34
N GLU A 723 10.67 -12.07 -11.75
CA GLU A 723 11.60 -12.67 -12.72
C GLU A 723 12.30 -13.92 -12.19
N ASP A 724 12.69 -13.92 -10.92
CA ASP A 724 13.48 -14.99 -10.30
C ASP A 724 12.61 -16.15 -9.73
N LEU A 725 11.36 -16.30 -10.19
CA LEU A 725 10.53 -17.45 -9.82
C LEU A 725 11.15 -18.77 -10.31
N PHE A 726 11.69 -18.75 -11.53
CA PHE A 726 12.42 -19.84 -12.15
C PHE A 726 13.54 -19.25 -13.00
N THR A 727 14.75 -19.78 -12.85
CA THR A 727 15.91 -19.36 -13.65
C THR A 727 16.56 -20.56 -14.30
N GLU A 728 17.14 -20.33 -15.46
CA GLU A 728 17.92 -21.31 -16.21
C GLU A 728 19.17 -20.60 -16.70
N SER A 729 20.34 -21.12 -16.31
CA SER A 729 21.63 -20.59 -16.72
C SER A 729 22.55 -21.73 -17.11
N VAL A 730 23.54 -21.46 -17.94
CA VAL A 730 24.54 -22.46 -18.33
C VAL A 730 25.77 -22.25 -17.44
N ASP A 731 26.04 -23.21 -16.57
CA ASP A 731 27.30 -23.28 -15.82
C ASP A 731 28.38 -23.88 -16.72
N PRO A 732 29.53 -23.23 -16.91
CA PRO A 732 30.60 -23.72 -17.79
C PRO A 732 31.11 -25.14 -17.46
N LYS A 733 30.92 -25.61 -16.22
CA LYS A 733 31.38 -26.92 -15.74
C LYS A 733 30.24 -27.92 -15.55
N LYS A 734 29.03 -27.45 -15.22
CA LYS A 734 27.87 -28.31 -14.89
C LYS A 734 26.81 -28.37 -15.99
N GLY A 735 26.97 -27.61 -17.07
CA GLY A 735 25.96 -27.51 -18.13
C GLY A 735 24.74 -26.68 -17.68
N PRO A 736 23.54 -26.94 -18.20
CA PRO A 736 22.34 -26.20 -17.83
C PRO A 736 21.98 -26.43 -16.34
N VAL A 737 22.02 -25.35 -15.57
CA VAL A 737 21.63 -25.28 -14.16
C VAL A 737 20.31 -24.54 -14.05
N THR A 738 19.29 -25.25 -13.53
CA THR A 738 18.01 -24.63 -13.20
C THR A 738 17.94 -24.21 -11.74
N GLY A 739 17.38 -23.03 -11.49
CA GLY A 739 17.23 -22.42 -10.17
C GLY A 739 15.89 -21.72 -10.00
N GLY A 740 15.89 -20.66 -9.19
CA GLY A 740 14.73 -19.83 -8.90
C GLY A 740 14.01 -20.20 -7.61
N MET A 741 13.21 -19.25 -7.13
CA MET A 741 12.60 -19.32 -5.80
C MET A 741 11.64 -20.51 -5.64
N ILE A 742 10.83 -20.83 -6.66
CA ILE A 742 9.88 -21.93 -6.59
C ILE A 742 10.61 -23.26 -6.43
N ARG A 743 11.65 -23.48 -7.25
CA ARG A 743 12.45 -24.70 -7.22
C ARG A 743 13.13 -24.90 -5.87
N GLU A 744 13.76 -23.85 -5.33
CA GLU A 744 14.44 -23.92 -4.02
C GLU A 744 13.44 -24.24 -2.89
N LEU A 745 12.25 -23.61 -2.90
CA LEU A 745 11.23 -23.85 -1.88
C LEU A 745 10.60 -25.25 -1.97
N LEU A 746 10.42 -25.80 -3.18
CA LEU A 746 9.96 -27.18 -3.36
C LEU A 746 10.98 -28.20 -2.83
N VAL A 747 12.27 -27.98 -3.07
CA VAL A 747 13.35 -28.81 -2.51
C VAL A 747 13.39 -28.69 -0.98
N ALA A 748 13.25 -27.47 -0.44
CA ALA A 748 13.22 -27.25 1.00
C ALA A 748 12.03 -27.97 1.65
N PHE A 749 10.84 -27.91 1.04
CA PHE A 749 9.66 -28.64 1.51
C PHE A 749 9.91 -30.15 1.57
N PHE A 750 10.49 -30.73 0.52
CA PHE A 750 10.82 -32.16 0.51
C PHE A 750 11.81 -32.52 1.61
N ARG A 751 12.85 -31.69 1.84
CA ARG A 751 13.81 -31.89 2.93
C ARG A 751 13.17 -31.80 4.32
N SER A 752 12.21 -30.90 4.52
CA SER A 752 11.56 -30.70 5.81
C SER A 752 10.46 -31.71 6.11
N THR A 753 9.77 -32.24 5.09
CA THR A 753 8.59 -33.11 5.27
C THR A 753 8.80 -34.55 4.83
N GLY A 754 9.84 -34.83 4.04
CA GLY A 754 10.03 -36.11 3.36
C GLY A 754 9.01 -36.38 2.25
N GLN A 755 8.16 -35.42 1.90
CA GLN A 755 7.05 -35.57 0.95
C GLN A 755 7.20 -34.56 -0.20
N LYS A 756 6.87 -34.99 -1.43
CA LYS A 756 6.75 -34.08 -2.57
C LYS A 756 5.35 -33.46 -2.54
N PRO A 757 5.18 -32.15 -2.78
CA PRO A 757 3.85 -31.56 -2.86
C PRO A 757 3.03 -32.19 -3.99
N HIS A 758 1.85 -32.68 -3.68
CA HIS A 758 0.88 -33.13 -4.67
C HIS A 758 -0.07 -32.01 -5.10
N ARG A 759 -0.07 -30.86 -4.40
CA ARG A 759 -0.83 -29.65 -4.76
C ARG A 759 -0.06 -28.39 -4.40
N ILE A 760 -0.28 -27.35 -5.18
CA ILE A 760 0.27 -26.00 -4.94
C ILE A 760 -0.89 -25.02 -4.78
N ILE A 761 -0.86 -24.22 -3.72
CA ILE A 761 -1.74 -23.05 -3.54
C ILE A 761 -0.85 -21.81 -3.50
N PHE A 762 -1.11 -20.85 -4.37
CA PHE A 762 -0.25 -19.68 -4.57
C PHE A 762 -1.01 -18.39 -4.33
N TYR A 763 -0.71 -17.69 -3.22
CA TYR A 763 -1.29 -16.38 -2.91
C TYR A 763 -0.36 -15.25 -3.36
N ARG A 764 -0.81 -14.41 -4.30
CA ARG A 764 -0.04 -13.31 -4.88
C ARG A 764 -0.60 -11.95 -4.45
N ASP A 765 0.10 -11.21 -3.59
CA ASP A 765 -0.31 -9.86 -3.14
C ASP A 765 0.11 -8.77 -4.13
N GLY A 766 -0.65 -7.69 -4.24
CA GLY A 766 -0.19 -6.45 -4.86
C GLY A 766 -0.45 -6.25 -6.36
N VAL A 767 -0.98 -7.25 -7.06
CA VAL A 767 -1.23 -7.18 -8.51
C VAL A 767 -2.52 -6.42 -8.80
N SER A 768 -2.50 -5.51 -9.77
CA SER A 768 -3.70 -4.79 -10.22
C SER A 768 -4.49 -5.58 -11.27
N GLU A 769 -5.81 -5.38 -11.36
CA GLU A 769 -6.69 -6.09 -12.31
C GLU A 769 -6.17 -6.03 -13.77
N GLY A 770 -5.71 -4.85 -14.21
CA GLY A 770 -5.15 -4.67 -15.55
C GLY A 770 -3.85 -5.43 -15.83
N GLN A 771 -3.26 -6.08 -14.83
CA GLN A 771 -2.04 -6.88 -14.94
C GLN A 771 -2.28 -8.38 -14.69
N PHE A 772 -3.50 -8.81 -14.39
CA PHE A 772 -3.82 -10.19 -14.03
C PHE A 772 -3.33 -11.20 -15.08
N ASN A 773 -3.69 -11.00 -16.34
CA ASN A 773 -3.33 -11.93 -17.41
C ASN A 773 -1.81 -12.03 -17.61
N GLN A 774 -1.11 -10.89 -17.62
CA GLN A 774 0.34 -10.86 -17.83
C GLN A 774 1.07 -11.56 -16.67
N VAL A 775 0.69 -11.25 -15.43
CA VAL A 775 1.29 -11.87 -14.23
C VAL A 775 1.00 -13.36 -14.20
N LEU A 776 -0.25 -13.77 -14.43
CA LEU A 776 -0.63 -15.18 -14.42
C LEU A 776 0.16 -15.97 -15.46
N LEU A 777 0.20 -15.53 -16.72
CA LEU A 777 0.89 -16.23 -17.79
C LEU A 777 2.38 -16.41 -17.48
N TYR A 778 3.03 -15.33 -17.02
CA TYR A 778 4.45 -15.37 -16.71
C TYR A 778 4.76 -16.24 -15.48
N GLU A 779 4.10 -15.97 -14.36
CA GLU A 779 4.40 -16.62 -13.08
C GLU A 779 3.95 -18.10 -13.07
N MET A 780 2.81 -18.42 -13.68
CA MET A 780 2.35 -19.82 -13.81
C MET A 780 3.30 -20.64 -14.69
N THR A 781 3.82 -20.07 -15.77
CA THR A 781 4.85 -20.72 -16.61
C THR A 781 6.10 -20.99 -15.79
N ALA A 782 6.55 -20.05 -14.96
CA ALA A 782 7.70 -20.24 -14.09
C ALA A 782 7.46 -21.36 -13.06
N ILE A 783 6.28 -21.44 -12.44
CA ILE A 783 5.91 -22.53 -11.52
C ILE A 783 5.98 -23.89 -12.23
N ARG A 784 5.46 -23.97 -13.47
CA ARG A 784 5.50 -25.21 -14.28
C ARG A 784 6.91 -25.64 -14.61
N LYS A 785 7.75 -24.71 -15.07
CA LYS A 785 9.17 -24.99 -15.38
C LYS A 785 9.92 -25.47 -14.14
N ALA A 786 9.69 -24.86 -12.98
CA ALA A 786 10.30 -25.27 -11.72
C ALA A 786 9.90 -26.70 -11.29
N CYS A 787 8.64 -27.10 -11.51
CA CYS A 787 8.21 -28.47 -11.23
C CYS A 787 8.85 -29.46 -12.22
N ALA A 788 8.78 -29.16 -13.52
CA ALA A 788 9.34 -30.02 -14.56
C ALA A 788 10.86 -30.20 -14.45
N SER A 789 11.59 -29.21 -13.93
CA SER A 789 13.04 -29.31 -13.72
C SER A 789 13.47 -30.14 -12.51
N LEU A 790 12.55 -30.47 -11.60
CA LEU A 790 12.82 -31.34 -10.45
C LEU A 790 12.65 -32.82 -10.82
N GLU A 791 11.62 -33.13 -11.61
CA GLU A 791 11.30 -34.48 -12.02
C GLU A 791 10.48 -34.46 -13.30
N LYS A 792 10.83 -35.34 -14.26
CA LYS A 792 10.12 -35.45 -15.53
C LYS A 792 8.66 -35.85 -15.28
N GLY A 793 7.72 -35.04 -15.76
CA GLY A 793 6.28 -35.28 -15.60
C GLY A 793 5.69 -34.80 -14.27
N TYR A 794 6.49 -34.23 -13.36
CA TYR A 794 5.98 -33.66 -12.11
C TYR A 794 5.19 -32.37 -12.39
N LEU A 795 3.87 -32.49 -12.35
CA LEU A 795 2.92 -31.42 -12.67
C LEU A 795 1.79 -31.38 -11.62
N PRO A 796 2.09 -30.95 -10.38
CA PRO A 796 1.06 -30.84 -9.35
C PRO A 796 -0.01 -29.80 -9.76
N PRO A 797 -1.30 -30.03 -9.50
CA PRO A 797 -2.35 -29.05 -9.74
C PRO A 797 -2.15 -27.78 -8.91
N VAL A 798 -2.40 -26.63 -9.54
CA VAL A 798 -2.16 -25.29 -8.96
C VAL A 798 -3.47 -24.52 -8.79
N THR A 799 -3.62 -23.86 -7.64
CA THR A 799 -4.58 -22.77 -7.45
C THR A 799 -3.82 -21.45 -7.29
N PHE A 800 -4.06 -20.49 -8.17
CA PHE A 800 -3.44 -19.17 -8.17
C PHE A 800 -4.46 -18.11 -7.74
N VAL A 801 -4.21 -17.46 -6.61
CA VAL A 801 -5.12 -16.49 -5.98
C VAL A 801 -4.42 -15.16 -5.81
N VAL A 802 -4.91 -14.12 -6.47
CA VAL A 802 -4.46 -12.74 -6.22
C VAL A 802 -5.14 -12.21 -4.96
N VAL A 803 -4.36 -11.53 -4.13
CA VAL A 803 -4.81 -10.86 -2.90
C VAL A 803 -4.65 -9.35 -3.08
N GLN A 804 -5.73 -8.61 -2.87
CA GLN A 804 -5.74 -7.16 -2.95
C GLN A 804 -6.27 -6.58 -1.64
N LYS A 805 -5.37 -6.09 -0.79
CA LYS A 805 -5.76 -5.31 0.42
C LYS A 805 -6.06 -3.84 0.09
N ARG A 806 -5.52 -3.34 -1.02
CA ARG A 806 -5.52 -1.92 -1.38
C ARG A 806 -6.57 -1.62 -2.45
N HIS A 807 -7.83 -1.54 -2.01
CA HIS A 807 -8.95 -1.09 -2.85
C HIS A 807 -9.86 -0.11 -2.10
N HIS A 808 -10.94 0.29 -2.77
CA HIS A 808 -11.86 1.33 -2.33
C HIS A 808 -13.20 0.80 -1.82
N THR A 809 -13.49 -0.49 -1.98
CA THR A 809 -14.60 -1.17 -1.31
C THR A 809 -14.46 -1.17 0.22
N ARG A 810 -15.52 -0.74 0.90
CA ARG A 810 -15.73 -0.77 2.35
C ARG A 810 -17.06 -1.43 2.62
N LEU A 811 -17.12 -2.17 3.72
CA LEU A 811 -18.32 -2.85 4.20
C LEU A 811 -18.68 -2.29 5.58
N PHE A 812 -19.96 -1.98 5.76
CA PHE A 812 -20.52 -1.42 6.97
C PHE A 812 -21.60 -2.34 7.52
N PRO A 813 -21.77 -2.41 8.85
CA PRO A 813 -22.91 -3.08 9.44
C PRO A 813 -24.22 -2.49 8.91
N ALA A 814 -25.24 -3.34 8.66
CA ALA A 814 -26.58 -2.86 8.34
C ALA A 814 -27.16 -2.03 9.50
N ASN A 815 -26.87 -2.42 10.74
CA ASN A 815 -27.24 -1.67 11.95
C ASN A 815 -26.02 -1.42 12.84
N HIS A 816 -25.56 -0.17 12.92
CA HIS A 816 -24.42 0.21 13.76
C HIS A 816 -24.68 0.06 15.27
N GLY A 817 -25.95 0.01 15.69
CA GLY A 817 -26.34 -0.17 17.09
C GLY A 817 -26.29 -1.61 17.59
N ASP A 818 -26.28 -2.60 16.69
CA ASP A 818 -26.32 -4.01 17.07
C ASP A 818 -24.92 -4.58 17.35
N ARG A 819 -24.55 -4.61 18.63
CA ARG A 819 -23.28 -5.18 19.10
C ARG A 819 -23.09 -6.67 18.80
N ARG A 820 -24.14 -7.41 18.43
CA ARG A 820 -24.01 -8.82 18.00
C ARG A 820 -23.46 -8.93 16.59
N SER A 821 -23.60 -7.88 15.77
CA SER A 821 -23.18 -7.84 14.37
C SER A 821 -21.92 -7.00 14.13
N THR A 822 -21.39 -6.37 15.19
CA THR A 822 -20.23 -5.47 15.11
C THR A 822 -19.13 -5.83 16.10
N ASP A 823 -17.89 -5.52 15.75
CA ASP A 823 -16.79 -5.54 16.71
C ASP A 823 -16.81 -4.33 17.67
N ARG A 824 -15.83 -4.24 18.57
CA ARG A 824 -15.72 -3.14 19.55
C ARG A 824 -15.53 -1.76 18.90
N SER A 825 -15.09 -1.70 17.64
CA SER A 825 -14.88 -0.47 16.90
C SER A 825 -16.09 -0.03 16.08
N GLY A 826 -17.16 -0.83 16.06
CA GLY A 826 -18.32 -0.62 15.18
C GLY A 826 -18.09 -1.14 13.76
N ASN A 827 -17.03 -1.92 13.51
CA ASN A 827 -16.81 -2.55 12.20
C ASN A 827 -17.61 -3.86 12.10
N ILE A 828 -17.79 -4.33 10.87
CA ILE A 828 -18.27 -5.69 10.60
C ILE A 828 -17.39 -6.74 11.29
N LEU A 829 -17.99 -7.89 11.62
CA LEU A 829 -17.29 -8.95 12.35
C LEU A 829 -16.15 -9.59 11.54
N PRO A 830 -15.07 -10.03 12.19
CA PRO A 830 -14.05 -10.87 11.58
C PRO A 830 -14.67 -12.16 11.02
N GLY A 831 -14.26 -12.56 9.82
CA GLY A 831 -14.84 -13.68 9.09
C GLY A 831 -15.98 -13.29 8.15
N THR A 832 -16.38 -12.01 8.10
CA THR A 832 -17.40 -11.55 7.14
C THR A 832 -16.88 -11.71 5.71
N VAL A 833 -17.59 -12.51 4.91
CA VAL A 833 -17.30 -12.78 3.50
C VAL A 833 -18.46 -12.29 2.62
N VAL A 834 -18.10 -11.71 1.48
CA VAL A 834 -19.02 -11.27 0.43
C VAL A 834 -18.52 -11.84 -0.89
N ASP A 835 -19.30 -12.73 -1.49
CA ASP A 835 -19.04 -13.36 -2.80
C ASP A 835 -20.21 -13.18 -3.77
N ARG A 836 -21.08 -12.21 -3.48
CA ARG A 836 -22.31 -11.89 -4.20
C ARG A 836 -22.44 -10.39 -4.42
N THR A 837 -23.28 -9.98 -5.37
CA THR A 837 -23.73 -8.60 -5.62
C THR A 837 -22.63 -7.68 -6.15
N ILE A 838 -21.63 -7.36 -5.32
CA ILE A 838 -20.54 -6.41 -5.64
C ILE A 838 -19.28 -7.09 -6.22
N CYS A 839 -19.30 -8.42 -6.32
CA CYS A 839 -18.23 -9.23 -6.89
C CYS A 839 -18.30 -9.27 -8.42
N HIS A 840 -17.26 -9.80 -9.05
CA HIS A 840 -17.16 -9.89 -10.50
C HIS A 840 -18.34 -10.71 -11.09
N PRO A 841 -18.90 -10.31 -12.26
CA PRO A 841 -20.06 -10.99 -12.87
C PRO A 841 -19.90 -12.51 -13.00
N THR A 842 -18.75 -12.98 -13.51
CA THR A 842 -18.53 -14.39 -13.89
C THR A 842 -17.34 -15.07 -13.20
N GLU A 843 -16.22 -14.36 -13.08
CA GLU A 843 -14.99 -14.84 -12.45
C GLU A 843 -15.13 -15.19 -10.95
N PHE A 844 -14.20 -16.00 -10.46
CA PHE A 844 -14.19 -16.46 -9.07
C PHE A 844 -13.45 -15.49 -8.14
N ASP A 845 -14.20 -14.55 -7.56
CA ASP A 845 -13.68 -13.58 -6.58
C ASP A 845 -14.55 -13.47 -5.31
N PHE A 846 -13.96 -13.00 -4.21
CA PHE A 846 -14.69 -12.72 -2.96
C PHE A 846 -13.95 -11.70 -2.08
N TYR A 847 -14.69 -10.92 -1.31
CA TYR A 847 -14.15 -10.08 -0.23
C TYR A 847 -14.21 -10.82 1.10
N LEU A 848 -13.14 -10.75 1.89
CA LEU A 848 -13.08 -11.32 3.23
C LEU A 848 -12.51 -10.30 4.22
N CYS A 849 -13.30 -9.93 5.22
CA CYS A 849 -12.85 -9.17 6.38
C CYS A 849 -12.47 -10.14 7.51
N SER A 850 -11.26 -10.70 7.47
CA SER A 850 -10.80 -11.71 8.44
C SER A 850 -10.40 -11.16 9.82
N HIS A 851 -10.30 -9.84 9.99
CA HIS A 851 -9.70 -9.20 11.17
C HIS A 851 -10.68 -8.26 11.88
N ALA A 852 -10.43 -8.02 13.18
CA ALA A 852 -11.16 -7.01 13.94
C ALA A 852 -10.55 -5.63 13.72
N GLY A 853 -11.42 -4.64 13.51
CA GLY A 853 -11.07 -3.23 13.45
C GLY A 853 -10.57 -2.75 14.81
N ILE A 854 -9.34 -2.26 14.85
CA ILE A 854 -8.78 -1.60 16.06
C ILE A 854 -9.14 -0.12 16.02
N GLN A 855 -8.93 0.51 14.87
CA GLN A 855 -9.18 1.91 14.61
C GLN A 855 -9.69 2.10 13.18
N GLY A 856 -10.45 3.18 12.98
CA GLY A 856 -10.99 3.52 11.67
C GLY A 856 -12.01 2.50 11.15
N THR A 857 -12.14 2.44 9.83
CA THR A 857 -12.98 1.47 9.13
C THR A 857 -12.11 0.37 8.54
N SER A 858 -12.47 -0.88 8.81
CA SER A 858 -11.81 -2.08 8.31
C SER A 858 -11.82 -2.12 6.78
N ARG A 859 -10.76 -2.70 6.21
CA ARG A 859 -10.68 -2.98 4.78
C ARG A 859 -10.77 -4.49 4.59
N PRO A 860 -11.87 -5.03 4.06
CA PRO A 860 -11.88 -6.44 3.66
C PRO A 860 -10.78 -6.63 2.61
N ALA A 861 -10.11 -7.77 2.59
CA ALA A 861 -9.21 -8.10 1.48
C ALA A 861 -10.03 -8.73 0.35
N HIS A 862 -9.69 -8.39 -0.89
CA HIS A 862 -10.30 -8.95 -2.09
C HIS A 862 -9.42 -10.08 -2.60
N TYR A 863 -10.00 -11.27 -2.78
CA TYR A 863 -9.34 -12.46 -3.29
C TYR A 863 -9.92 -12.76 -4.66
N HIS A 864 -9.06 -12.92 -5.66
CA HIS A 864 -9.45 -13.21 -7.03
C HIS A 864 -8.70 -14.45 -7.52
N VAL A 865 -9.41 -15.52 -7.85
CA VAL A 865 -8.82 -16.77 -8.32
C VAL A 865 -8.57 -16.67 -9.82
N LEU A 866 -7.30 -16.56 -10.21
CA LEU A 866 -6.90 -16.45 -11.61
C LEU A 866 -6.71 -17.81 -12.29
N TYR A 867 -6.46 -18.85 -11.49
CA TYR A 867 -6.33 -20.22 -11.99
C TYR A 867 -6.64 -21.24 -10.90
N ASP A 868 -7.32 -22.34 -11.25
CA ASP A 868 -7.64 -23.38 -10.27
C ASP A 868 -7.83 -24.77 -10.91
N GLU A 869 -6.78 -25.59 -10.83
CA GLU A 869 -6.85 -27.01 -11.21
C GLU A 869 -7.24 -27.93 -10.04
N ASN A 870 -7.15 -27.42 -8.82
CA ASN A 870 -7.56 -28.17 -7.62
C ASN A 870 -9.08 -28.20 -7.47
N ARG A 871 -9.80 -27.33 -8.21
CA ARG A 871 -11.26 -27.25 -8.27
C ARG A 871 -11.86 -26.99 -6.89
N PHE A 872 -11.38 -25.94 -6.24
CA PHE A 872 -11.93 -25.47 -4.98
C PHE A 872 -13.40 -25.09 -5.15
N THR A 873 -14.22 -25.51 -4.19
CA THR A 873 -15.53 -24.87 -4.01
C THR A 873 -15.35 -23.50 -3.36
N ALA A 874 -16.35 -22.63 -3.52
CA ALA A 874 -16.36 -21.32 -2.86
C ALA A 874 -16.16 -21.43 -1.34
N ASP A 875 -16.89 -22.34 -0.69
CA ASP A 875 -16.75 -22.57 0.76
C ASP A 875 -15.37 -23.09 1.16
N ALA A 876 -14.82 -24.06 0.43
CA ALA A 876 -13.51 -24.63 0.77
C ALA A 876 -12.41 -23.56 0.74
N LEU A 877 -12.38 -22.71 -0.30
CA LEU A 877 -11.35 -21.68 -0.42
C LEU A 877 -11.57 -20.52 0.56
N GLN A 878 -12.82 -20.07 0.75
CA GLN A 878 -13.14 -18.99 1.69
C GLN A 878 -12.81 -19.37 3.14
N VAL A 879 -13.19 -20.58 3.56
CA VAL A 879 -12.89 -21.11 4.90
C VAL A 879 -11.38 -21.32 5.08
N LEU A 880 -10.70 -21.90 4.09
CA LEU A 880 -9.23 -22.04 4.13
C LEU A 880 -8.55 -20.68 4.31
N THR A 881 -8.90 -19.71 3.47
CA THR A 881 -8.32 -18.35 3.49
C THR A 881 -8.55 -17.69 4.85
N ASN A 882 -9.77 -17.78 5.39
CA ASN A 882 -10.10 -17.25 6.70
C ASN A 882 -9.32 -17.95 7.82
N ASN A 883 -9.25 -19.28 7.81
CA ASN A 883 -8.58 -20.04 8.85
C ASN A 883 -7.08 -19.76 8.87
N LEU A 884 -6.46 -19.65 7.70
CA LEU A 884 -5.06 -19.26 7.59
C LEU A 884 -4.83 -17.88 8.23
N CYS A 885 -5.74 -16.91 8.16
CA CYS A 885 -5.56 -15.61 8.83
C CYS A 885 -5.34 -15.70 10.35
N TYR A 886 -5.62 -16.84 10.99
CA TYR A 886 -5.34 -17.08 12.41
C TYR A 886 -3.95 -17.67 12.66
N THR A 887 -3.22 -18.15 11.64
CA THR A 887 -1.89 -18.78 11.79
C THR A 887 -0.72 -17.79 11.73
N TYR A 888 -1.01 -16.48 11.76
CA TYR A 888 0.04 -15.47 11.77
C TYR A 888 0.82 -15.47 13.10
N ALA A 889 2.10 -15.82 13.03
CA ALA A 889 2.92 -16.15 14.17
C ALA A 889 3.21 -14.99 15.15
N ARG A 890 3.02 -13.73 14.73
CA ARG A 890 3.50 -12.56 15.47
C ARG A 890 2.49 -11.97 16.45
N CYS A 891 1.25 -12.44 16.49
CA CYS A 891 0.24 -11.98 17.42
C CYS A 891 -0.86 -13.02 17.64
N THR A 892 -1.61 -12.87 18.74
CA THR A 892 -2.82 -13.66 19.03
C THR A 892 -4.08 -13.00 18.45
N ARG A 893 -4.02 -12.63 17.17
CA ARG A 893 -5.12 -11.97 16.45
C ARG A 893 -5.18 -12.50 15.02
N SER A 894 -6.39 -12.58 14.48
CA SER A 894 -6.56 -12.79 13.05
C SER A 894 -6.10 -11.55 12.29
N VAL A 895 -5.31 -11.76 11.24
CA VAL A 895 -4.76 -10.69 10.39
C VAL A 895 -5.64 -10.42 9.18
N SER A 896 -5.40 -9.28 8.52
CA SER A 896 -6.25 -8.74 7.44
C SER A 896 -6.05 -9.37 6.07
N ILE A 897 -4.96 -10.11 5.88
CA ILE A 897 -4.65 -10.87 4.67
C ILE A 897 -4.07 -12.22 5.09
N VAL A 898 -4.22 -13.22 4.23
CA VAL A 898 -3.68 -14.57 4.44
C VAL A 898 -2.17 -14.54 4.78
N PRO A 899 -1.68 -15.25 5.81
CA PRO A 899 -0.31 -15.10 6.29
C PRO A 899 0.80 -15.38 5.28
N PRO A 900 0.70 -16.32 4.33
CA PRO A 900 1.69 -16.45 3.25
C PRO A 900 1.96 -15.11 2.55
N ALA A 901 0.91 -14.42 2.10
CA ALA A 901 1.04 -13.09 1.49
C ALA A 901 1.62 -12.06 2.47
N TYR A 902 1.18 -12.10 3.74
CA TYR A 902 1.71 -11.21 4.79
C TYR A 902 3.22 -11.42 5.02
N TYR A 903 3.67 -12.68 5.06
CA TYR A 903 5.07 -13.06 5.26
C TYR A 903 5.92 -12.67 4.06
N ALA A 904 5.42 -12.83 2.82
CA ALA A 904 6.10 -12.32 1.62
C ALA A 904 6.33 -10.81 1.70
N HIS A 905 5.31 -10.03 2.07
CA HIS A 905 5.46 -8.59 2.28
C HIS A 905 6.49 -8.27 3.38
N LEU A 906 6.54 -9.03 4.48
CA LEU A 906 7.56 -8.86 5.52
C LEU A 906 8.98 -9.18 5.01
N ALA A 907 9.13 -10.22 4.19
CA ALA A 907 10.40 -10.61 3.61
C ALA A 907 10.91 -9.58 2.58
N ALA A 908 10.03 -9.09 1.69
CA ALA A 908 10.37 -8.02 0.74
C ALA A 908 10.77 -6.73 1.47
N PHE A 909 10.02 -6.36 2.51
CA PHE A 909 10.35 -5.19 3.33
C PHE A 909 11.67 -5.37 4.09
N ARG A 910 11.95 -6.58 4.60
CA ARG A 910 13.24 -6.88 5.23
C ARG A 910 14.39 -6.72 4.24
N ALA A 911 14.25 -7.25 3.03
CA ALA A 911 15.27 -7.18 1.99
C ALA A 911 15.57 -5.75 1.53
N ARG A 912 14.60 -4.83 1.60
CA ARG A 912 14.82 -3.39 1.32
C ARG A 912 15.92 -2.79 2.20
N TYR A 913 15.98 -3.19 3.48
CA TYR A 913 17.02 -2.75 4.40
C TYR A 913 18.43 -3.24 4.04
N TYR A 914 18.54 -4.30 3.23
CA TYR A 914 19.85 -4.80 2.80
C TYR A 914 20.48 -3.90 1.72
N ILE A 915 19.67 -3.12 1.00
CA ILE A 915 20.11 -2.20 -0.05
C ILE A 915 20.41 -0.80 0.50
N GLU A 916 19.64 -0.34 1.50
CA GLU A 916 19.73 1.04 2.03
C GLU A 916 21.12 1.42 2.60
N GLY A 917 21.94 0.45 2.98
CA GLY A 917 23.30 0.68 3.50
C GLY A 917 24.36 1.02 2.45
N ASP A 918 24.12 0.76 1.16
CA ASP A 918 25.10 0.93 0.08
C ASP A 918 24.84 2.19 -0.77
N ALA A 919 23.66 2.82 -0.60
CA ALA A 919 23.23 3.96 -1.40
C ALA A 919 23.91 5.29 -0.99
N SER A 920 24.46 5.41 0.22
CA SER A 920 25.17 6.62 0.65
C SER A 920 26.54 6.76 -0.02
N ASP A 921 27.20 5.63 -0.32
CA ASP A 921 28.59 5.64 -0.77
C ASP A 921 28.71 5.55 -2.30
N SER A 922 27.70 4.98 -2.98
CA SER A 922 27.68 4.84 -4.45
C SER A 922 27.04 6.04 -5.19
N ALA A 923 26.46 7.02 -4.49
CA ALA A 923 25.91 8.22 -5.12
C ALA A 923 26.98 9.12 -5.78
N SER A 924 28.26 8.81 -5.60
CA SER A 924 29.40 9.48 -6.22
C SER A 924 29.79 8.90 -7.60
N ARG A 925 29.16 7.82 -8.08
CA ARG A 925 29.46 7.21 -9.38
C ARG A 925 28.19 6.78 -10.13
N SER A 926 27.63 7.65 -10.95
CA SER A 926 26.98 7.22 -12.21
C SER A 926 26.72 8.42 -13.11
N GLY A 927 27.51 8.48 -14.19
CA GLY A 927 27.15 9.19 -15.40
C GLY A 927 25.98 8.51 -16.11
N THR A 928 25.41 9.25 -17.05
CA THR A 928 24.31 8.88 -17.93
C THR A 928 24.62 7.62 -18.75
N GLY A 929 24.03 6.49 -18.38
CA GLY A 929 23.97 5.27 -19.17
C GLY A 929 22.64 4.55 -18.92
N SER A 930 21.79 4.50 -19.94
CA SER A 930 20.56 3.71 -19.95
C SER A 930 20.91 2.22 -20.05
N GLY A 931 20.64 1.44 -19.00
CA GLY A 931 20.77 -0.04 -19.00
C GLY A 931 21.64 -0.64 -17.88
N GLY A 932 21.58 -0.14 -16.64
CA GLY A 932 22.36 -0.72 -15.54
C GLY A 932 21.83 -2.07 -15.06
N GLU A 933 22.69 -3.09 -15.03
CA GLU A 933 22.41 -4.40 -14.41
C GLU A 933 21.89 -4.24 -12.97
N VAL A 934 20.81 -4.95 -12.64
CA VAL A 934 20.24 -4.93 -11.29
C VAL A 934 21.20 -5.63 -10.34
N ARG A 935 21.80 -4.87 -9.41
CA ARG A 935 22.71 -5.43 -8.41
C ARG A 935 22.00 -6.49 -7.56
N PRO A 936 22.54 -7.71 -7.44
CA PRO A 936 21.91 -8.78 -6.67
C PRO A 936 21.90 -8.44 -5.17
N LEU A 937 20.89 -8.94 -4.47
CA LEU A 937 20.82 -8.83 -3.01
C LEU A 937 21.92 -9.66 -2.34
N PRO A 938 22.42 -9.23 -1.17
CA PRO A 938 23.33 -10.06 -0.39
C PRO A 938 22.63 -11.36 0.01
N LYS A 939 23.36 -12.48 -0.14
CA LYS A 939 22.83 -13.81 0.19
C LYS A 939 22.64 -13.94 1.70
N ILE A 940 21.42 -14.26 2.11
CA ILE A 940 21.11 -14.62 3.50
C ILE A 940 21.79 -15.96 3.81
N LYS A 941 22.36 -16.10 5.02
CA LYS A 941 22.99 -17.36 5.45
C LYS A 941 21.95 -18.48 5.58
N GLU A 942 22.30 -19.71 5.21
CA GLU A 942 21.34 -20.83 5.14
C GLU A 942 20.64 -21.11 6.47
N ASN A 943 21.37 -21.07 7.59
CA ASN A 943 20.79 -21.28 8.92
C ASN A 943 19.74 -20.21 9.31
N VAL A 944 19.83 -19.01 8.74
CA VAL A 944 18.84 -17.94 8.91
C VAL A 944 17.67 -18.10 7.92
N LYS A 945 17.93 -18.61 6.71
CA LYS A 945 16.88 -18.90 5.71
C LYS A 945 15.91 -20.00 6.18
N ASP A 946 16.40 -20.98 6.95
CA ASP A 946 15.60 -22.10 7.43
C ASP A 946 14.58 -21.74 8.53
N VAL A 947 14.63 -20.50 9.03
CA VAL A 947 13.71 -19.98 10.05
C VAL A 947 12.95 -18.77 9.54
N MET A 948 11.90 -18.38 10.26
CA MET A 948 11.09 -17.21 9.93
C MET A 948 11.79 -15.90 10.36
N PHE A 949 12.99 -15.64 9.85
CA PHE A 949 13.84 -14.49 10.24
C PHE A 949 13.13 -13.13 10.01
N PHE A 950 12.24 -13.06 9.02
CA PHE A 950 11.43 -11.88 8.69
C PHE A 950 10.36 -11.55 9.75
N CYS A 951 10.13 -12.43 10.74
CA CYS A 951 9.11 -12.24 11.77
C CYS A 951 9.43 -11.19 12.84
#